data_AF-A0A3B8UI26-F1
#
_entry.id   AF-A0A3B8UI26-F1
#
_cell.length_a   1.000
_cell.length_b   1.000
_cell.length_c   1.000
_cell.angle_alpha   90.00
_cell.angle_beta   90.00
_cell.angle_gamma   90.00
#
_symmetry.space_group_name_H-M   'P 1'
#
loop_
_entity.id
_entity.type
_entity.pdbx_description
1 polymer ?
#
loop_
_entity_poly.entity_id
_entity_poly.type
_entity_poly.pdbx_seq_one_letter_code
_entity_poly.pdbx_strand_id
1 'polypeptide(L)'
;MMRKLVDAIYLENIDEVRTILENEPGLIDEKDEHGVLMALLAAKTGNIELVKYIVEYSRASMNIHDDNNKNMLHYAAMSGDVKTCKYLVERVGMSPLSGDINLLTPFEIAHKNHFIELEEYFEQVVGHKLSDMYHNPIRTGMYPDPSIVRVGEDYYMVNSSFIFYPCIPVSHSKDLVHWKIIGYAITNPEWAGINELEGGRGYWAPDISYYKGKFYITATYRLNDTGNVYRKQIVVSSEHPEGPYSKPAVIDEDGIDPSIFNDEDGRRYMLLNRGARIFELNEDATKQISKAELLYYGDNKRAPEGPHLLKKDGWYYLFEAEGGTGPGHRITVSRSRELKGVYEPCPYNPIMRQNNPDEIIQRCGHGKPVQTQNGQWYMVYLCGRKIGDGYSILGRETALDPITWTADGWPIVNNLNGPSALQVKPDLPETIWEAEADDDFNESSLSNEWWFSRVPEMDGIKLADSHVYVKGSEYDLDSMKSRNILLRRQKHFRFDAICCMKMPELYPGQNCGMTCYYDENTYIKFAVFATLDEEPRLMLNIVEKIGEEVITHEGIMVDNSNPYIYLKCETNYLRRVFSYSYNEKDYKKVAALDNVYYLCDEGYNKGKRFTGAMIGMYAFAGTYGSQYTDAEGRHGTDEYYAAFDYFKYIEK
;
A
#
# COMPACT_ATOMS: atom_id res chain seq x y z
N MET A 1 -42.53 11.79 -15.17
CA MET A 1 -42.40 12.80 -14.10
C MET A 1 -40.95 13.08 -13.76
N MET A 2 -40.07 12.06 -13.73
CA MET A 2 -38.62 12.23 -13.58
C MET A 2 -37.97 13.37 -14.40
N ARG A 3 -38.17 13.41 -15.74
CA ARG A 3 -37.63 14.51 -16.56
C ARG A 3 -38.10 15.90 -16.12
N LYS A 4 -39.36 16.02 -15.66
CA LYS A 4 -39.88 17.29 -15.14
C LYS A 4 -39.22 17.67 -13.81
N LEU A 5 -38.92 16.70 -12.95
CA LEU A 5 -38.21 16.96 -11.70
C LEU A 5 -36.79 17.44 -11.97
N VAL A 6 -36.09 16.78 -12.90
CA VAL A 6 -34.75 17.19 -13.37
C VAL A 6 -34.79 18.62 -13.90
N ASP A 7 -35.71 18.91 -14.82
CA ASP A 7 -35.87 20.26 -15.39
C ASP A 7 -36.19 21.28 -14.29
N ALA A 8 -37.07 20.96 -13.33
CA ALA A 8 -37.42 21.84 -12.22
C ALA A 8 -36.24 22.11 -11.26
N ILE A 9 -35.38 21.11 -11.01
CA ILE A 9 -34.16 21.28 -10.22
C ILE A 9 -33.17 22.19 -10.96
N TYR A 10 -32.90 21.93 -12.24
CA TYR A 10 -32.00 22.75 -13.05
C TYR A 10 -32.47 24.19 -13.24
N LEU A 11 -33.78 24.40 -13.35
CA LEU A 11 -34.40 25.72 -13.42
C LEU A 11 -34.61 26.37 -12.05
N GLU A 12 -34.21 25.69 -10.97
CA GLU A 12 -34.37 26.12 -9.58
C GLU A 12 -35.82 26.47 -9.20
N ASN A 13 -36.79 25.81 -9.84
CA ASN A 13 -38.22 26.00 -9.61
C ASN A 13 -38.70 25.20 -8.40
N ILE A 14 -38.48 25.74 -7.20
CA ILE A 14 -38.75 25.08 -5.93
C ILE A 14 -40.23 24.67 -5.79
N ASP A 15 -41.17 25.48 -6.27
CA ASP A 15 -42.61 25.15 -6.13
C ASP A 15 -43.01 23.96 -7.01
N GLU A 16 -42.38 23.81 -8.19
CA GLU A 16 -42.56 22.64 -9.03
C GLU A 16 -41.88 21.40 -8.43
N VAL A 17 -40.67 21.55 -7.88
CA VAL A 17 -39.99 20.47 -7.14
C VAL A 17 -40.86 20.00 -5.97
N ARG A 18 -41.41 20.92 -5.17
CA ARG A 18 -42.34 20.63 -4.07
C ARG A 18 -43.55 19.85 -4.57
N THR A 19 -44.23 20.38 -5.57
CA THR A 19 -45.43 19.75 -6.13
C THR A 19 -45.14 18.33 -6.62
N ILE A 20 -43.99 18.11 -7.27
CA ILE A 20 -43.61 16.78 -7.76
C ILE A 20 -43.30 15.83 -6.60
N LEU A 21 -42.48 16.25 -5.63
CA LEU A 21 -42.06 15.40 -4.52
C LEU A 21 -43.16 15.16 -3.46
N GLU A 22 -44.17 16.04 -3.36
CA GLU A 22 -45.38 15.78 -2.58
C GLU A 22 -46.22 14.64 -3.18
N ASN A 23 -46.28 14.56 -4.51
CA ASN A 23 -47.04 13.52 -5.22
C ASN A 23 -46.24 12.21 -5.38
N GLU A 24 -44.95 12.31 -5.70
CA GLU A 24 -44.05 11.17 -5.93
C GLU A 24 -42.72 11.34 -5.16
N PRO A 25 -42.73 11.22 -3.83
CA PRO A 25 -41.56 11.48 -3.00
C PRO A 25 -40.38 10.57 -3.29
N GLY A 26 -40.62 9.36 -3.83
CA GLY A 26 -39.56 8.41 -4.19
C GLY A 26 -38.63 8.91 -5.30
N LEU A 27 -39.06 9.88 -6.12
CA LEU A 27 -38.25 10.40 -7.21
C LEU A 27 -36.96 11.09 -6.75
N ILE A 28 -36.87 11.51 -5.48
CA ILE A 28 -35.65 12.15 -4.95
C ILE A 28 -34.46 11.18 -4.87
N ASP A 29 -34.74 9.88 -4.78
CA ASP A 29 -33.75 8.80 -4.70
C ASP A 29 -33.40 8.24 -6.10
N GLU A 30 -34.00 8.77 -7.17
CA GLU A 30 -33.74 8.34 -8.55
C GLU A 30 -32.52 9.09 -9.14
N LYS A 31 -31.91 8.47 -10.16
CA LYS A 31 -30.77 9.04 -10.89
C LYS A 31 -31.21 9.76 -12.18
N ASP A 32 -30.49 10.81 -12.56
CA ASP A 32 -30.68 11.51 -13.83
C ASP A 32 -30.05 10.73 -15.01
N GLU A 33 -30.07 11.32 -16.21
CA GLU A 33 -29.46 10.70 -17.40
C GLU A 33 -27.93 10.56 -17.33
N HIS A 34 -27.29 11.24 -16.38
CA HIS A 34 -25.86 11.15 -16.09
C HIS A 34 -25.55 10.26 -14.88
N GLY A 35 -26.55 9.60 -14.30
CA GLY A 35 -26.38 8.72 -13.14
C GLY A 35 -26.30 9.44 -11.80
N VAL A 36 -26.62 10.74 -11.74
CA VAL A 36 -26.55 11.56 -10.52
C VAL A 36 -27.90 11.53 -9.81
N LEU A 37 -27.89 11.26 -8.49
CA LEU A 37 -29.11 11.30 -7.68
C LEU A 37 -29.72 12.70 -7.65
N MET A 38 -31.05 12.81 -7.73
CA MET A 38 -31.76 14.11 -7.73
C MET A 38 -31.39 14.99 -6.53
N ALA A 39 -31.23 14.40 -5.34
CA ALA A 39 -30.79 15.12 -4.15
C ALA A 39 -29.38 15.74 -4.33
N LEU A 40 -28.43 15.00 -4.90
CA LEU A 40 -27.08 15.49 -5.18
C LEU A 40 -27.10 16.57 -6.27
N LEU A 41 -27.95 16.37 -7.30
CA LEU A 41 -28.12 17.33 -8.37
C LEU A 41 -28.63 18.68 -7.85
N ALA A 42 -29.57 18.66 -6.91
CA ALA A 42 -30.08 19.88 -6.30
C ALA A 42 -29.04 20.60 -5.44
N ALA A 43 -28.11 19.88 -4.79
CA ALA A 43 -26.99 20.52 -4.12
C ALA A 43 -26.04 21.22 -5.10
N LYS A 44 -25.88 20.66 -6.31
CA LYS A 44 -25.05 21.23 -7.38
C LYS A 44 -25.54 22.59 -7.89
N THR A 45 -26.81 22.93 -7.72
CA THR A 45 -27.35 24.23 -8.16
C THR A 45 -26.89 25.38 -7.26
N GLY A 46 -26.47 25.09 -6.03
CA GLY A 46 -26.15 26.13 -5.03
C GLY A 46 -27.38 26.89 -4.53
N ASN A 47 -28.60 26.43 -4.85
CA ASN A 47 -29.83 27.07 -4.37
C ASN A 47 -30.17 26.59 -2.95
N ILE A 48 -29.84 27.42 -1.97
CA ILE A 48 -30.06 27.11 -0.54
C ILE A 48 -31.51 26.75 -0.19
N GLU A 49 -32.50 27.40 -0.81
CA GLU A 49 -33.91 27.14 -0.46
C GLU A 49 -34.38 25.78 -1.03
N LEU A 50 -33.86 25.40 -2.20
CA LEU A 50 -34.06 24.07 -2.76
C LEU A 50 -33.37 22.99 -1.88
N VAL A 51 -32.12 23.22 -1.49
CA VAL A 51 -31.37 22.29 -0.65
C VAL A 51 -32.02 22.11 0.72
N LYS A 52 -32.42 23.20 1.38
CA LYS A 52 -33.21 23.13 2.63
C LYS A 52 -34.48 22.32 2.45
N TYR A 53 -35.21 22.54 1.36
CA TYR A 53 -36.43 21.76 1.11
C TYR A 53 -36.14 20.26 1.03
N ILE A 54 -35.09 19.87 0.31
CA ILE A 54 -34.69 18.47 0.19
C ILE A 54 -34.25 17.90 1.53
N VAL A 55 -33.45 18.62 2.31
CA VAL A 55 -32.94 18.16 3.60
C VAL A 55 -34.04 18.06 4.65
N GLU A 56 -34.97 19.02 4.71
CA GLU A 56 -35.92 19.16 5.82
C GLU A 56 -37.28 18.51 5.56
N TYR A 57 -37.69 18.42 4.29
CA TYR A 57 -39.06 18.05 3.92
C TYR A 57 -39.16 16.89 2.92
N SER A 58 -38.05 16.45 2.33
CA SER A 58 -38.04 15.26 1.48
C SER A 58 -37.65 14.00 2.26
N ARG A 59 -37.69 12.84 1.59
CA ARG A 59 -37.23 11.55 2.14
C ARG A 59 -35.76 11.24 1.89
N ALA A 60 -35.01 12.16 1.27
CA ALA A 60 -33.61 11.94 0.93
C ALA A 60 -32.77 11.66 2.19
N SER A 61 -31.97 10.59 2.16
CA SER A 61 -30.96 10.35 3.19
C SER A 61 -29.77 11.27 3.00
N MET A 62 -29.22 11.82 4.08
CA MET A 62 -27.99 12.64 4.01
C MET A 62 -26.71 11.81 3.96
N ASN A 63 -26.83 10.48 4.05
CA ASN A 63 -25.73 9.53 3.88
C ASN A 63 -25.62 9.01 2.44
N ILE A 64 -26.37 9.57 1.49
CA ILE A 64 -26.27 9.18 0.08
C ILE A 64 -24.95 9.66 -0.54
N HIS A 65 -24.47 8.88 -1.50
CA HIS A 65 -23.35 9.20 -2.36
C HIS A 65 -23.62 8.70 -3.78
N ASP A 66 -22.89 9.23 -4.76
CA ASP A 66 -22.89 8.69 -6.12
C ASP A 66 -21.96 7.47 -6.26
N ASP A 67 -21.82 6.95 -7.48
CA ASP A 67 -20.97 5.80 -7.80
C ASP A 67 -19.46 6.10 -7.65
N ASN A 68 -19.09 7.38 -7.49
CA ASN A 68 -17.74 7.84 -7.20
C ASN A 68 -17.56 8.21 -5.72
N ASN A 69 -18.48 7.79 -4.84
CA ASN A 69 -18.50 8.13 -3.42
C ASN A 69 -18.60 9.66 -3.13
N LYS A 70 -19.08 10.48 -4.08
CA LYS A 70 -19.32 11.91 -3.82
C LYS A 70 -20.64 12.09 -3.09
N ASN A 71 -20.56 12.71 -1.91
CA ASN A 71 -21.73 13.08 -1.12
C ASN A 71 -22.30 14.46 -1.52
N MET A 72 -23.40 14.86 -0.87
CA MET A 72 -24.08 16.13 -1.14
C MET A 72 -23.19 17.38 -1.00
N LEU A 73 -22.24 17.38 -0.06
CA LEU A 73 -21.32 18.51 0.12
C LEU A 73 -20.29 18.63 -1.01
N HIS A 74 -19.89 17.52 -1.64
CA HIS A 74 -19.05 17.59 -2.84
C HIS A 74 -19.78 18.32 -3.98
N TYR A 75 -21.05 17.97 -4.21
CA TYR A 75 -21.86 18.61 -5.24
C TYR A 75 -22.13 20.09 -4.91
N ALA A 76 -22.42 20.42 -3.65
CA ALA A 76 -22.54 21.81 -3.21
C ALA A 76 -21.24 22.60 -3.43
N ALA A 77 -20.07 22.02 -3.10
CA ALA A 77 -18.80 22.68 -3.30
C ALA A 77 -18.48 22.96 -4.78
N MET A 78 -18.96 22.12 -5.70
CA MET A 78 -18.84 22.37 -7.15
C MET A 78 -19.63 23.60 -7.62
N SER A 79 -20.66 24.02 -6.89
CA SER A 79 -21.42 25.24 -7.20
C SER A 79 -20.70 26.53 -6.79
N GLY A 80 -19.79 26.44 -5.80
CA GLY A 80 -19.16 27.60 -5.17
C GLY A 80 -20.06 28.38 -4.20
N ASP A 81 -21.33 27.99 -4.00
CA ASP A 81 -22.24 28.71 -3.10
C ASP A 81 -21.92 28.45 -1.62
N VAL A 82 -21.40 29.49 -0.97
CA VAL A 82 -21.00 29.46 0.44
C VAL A 82 -22.19 29.21 1.36
N LYS A 83 -23.38 29.75 1.06
CA LYS A 83 -24.56 29.63 1.94
C LYS A 83 -25.05 28.18 2.01
N THR A 84 -25.08 27.51 0.87
CA THR A 84 -25.45 26.10 0.75
C THR A 84 -24.44 25.21 1.45
N CYS A 85 -23.14 25.39 1.18
CA CYS A 85 -22.10 24.61 1.86
C CYS A 85 -22.12 24.83 3.38
N LYS A 86 -22.31 26.09 3.82
CA LYS A 86 -22.42 26.44 5.23
C LYS A 86 -23.61 25.78 5.92
N TYR A 87 -24.76 25.72 5.25
CA TYR A 87 -25.92 25.00 5.76
C TYR A 87 -25.64 23.50 5.92
N LEU A 88 -25.05 22.85 4.91
CA LEU A 88 -24.71 21.43 4.97
C LEU A 88 -23.67 21.11 6.05
N VAL A 89 -22.69 21.98 6.25
CA VAL A 89 -21.69 21.79 7.31
C VAL A 89 -22.30 22.04 8.69
N GLU A 90 -22.93 23.20 8.93
CA GLU A 90 -23.33 23.63 10.28
C GLU A 90 -24.65 23.03 10.77
N ARG A 91 -25.58 22.73 9.85
CA ARG A 91 -26.93 22.22 10.19
C ARG A 91 -27.07 20.73 9.97
N VAL A 92 -26.42 20.19 8.94
CA VAL A 92 -26.47 18.75 8.63
C VAL A 92 -25.29 18.00 9.25
N GLY A 93 -24.16 18.66 9.50
CA GLY A 93 -22.97 18.05 10.09
C GLY A 93 -22.09 17.33 9.07
N MET A 94 -22.16 17.71 7.79
CA MET A 94 -21.29 17.15 6.76
C MET A 94 -19.86 17.66 6.90
N SER A 95 -18.88 16.78 6.71
CA SER A 95 -17.47 17.16 6.82
C SER A 95 -16.91 17.65 5.47
N PRO A 96 -16.23 18.81 5.43
CA PRO A 96 -15.51 19.25 4.24
C PRO A 96 -14.24 18.43 3.95
N LEU A 97 -13.89 17.48 4.84
CA LEU A 97 -12.73 16.59 4.74
C LEU A 97 -13.08 15.16 4.29
N SER A 98 -14.37 14.86 4.05
CA SER A 98 -14.78 13.57 3.49
C SER A 98 -14.27 13.44 2.05
N GLY A 99 -13.57 12.36 1.74
CA GLY A 99 -13.02 12.13 0.40
C GLY A 99 -13.94 11.28 -0.48
N ASP A 100 -13.90 11.53 -1.79
CA ASP A 100 -14.54 10.69 -2.80
C ASP A 100 -13.70 9.43 -3.14
N ILE A 101 -14.00 8.72 -4.23
CA ILE A 101 -13.25 7.54 -4.66
C ILE A 101 -11.75 7.80 -4.93
N ASN A 102 -11.39 9.05 -5.21
CA ASN A 102 -10.03 9.51 -5.42
C ASN A 102 -9.48 10.26 -4.20
N LEU A 103 -10.19 10.17 -3.07
CA LEU A 103 -9.92 10.91 -1.83
C LEU A 103 -10.01 12.44 -1.99
N LEU A 104 -10.64 12.92 -3.07
CA LEU A 104 -10.84 14.34 -3.29
C LEU A 104 -11.94 14.85 -2.37
N THR A 105 -11.65 15.89 -1.59
CA THR A 105 -12.58 16.45 -0.60
C THR A 105 -13.33 17.69 -1.11
N PRO A 106 -14.47 18.07 -0.50
CA PRO A 106 -15.13 19.35 -0.77
C PRO A 106 -14.22 20.56 -0.59
N PHE A 107 -13.32 20.53 0.40
CA PHE A 107 -12.34 21.59 0.62
C PHE A 107 -11.40 21.76 -0.59
N GLU A 108 -10.87 20.65 -1.11
CA GLU A 108 -10.04 20.68 -2.32
C GLU A 108 -10.82 21.04 -3.59
N ILE A 109 -12.11 20.68 -3.68
CA ILE A 109 -12.97 21.12 -4.79
C ILE A 109 -13.07 22.65 -4.80
N ALA A 110 -13.27 23.30 -3.65
CA ALA A 110 -13.31 24.75 -3.55
C ALA A 110 -11.98 25.38 -4.02
N HIS A 111 -10.84 24.83 -3.53
CA HIS A 111 -9.51 25.30 -3.91
C HIS A 111 -9.22 25.14 -5.41
N LYS A 112 -9.44 23.93 -5.98
CA LYS A 112 -9.16 23.63 -7.39
C LYS A 112 -9.99 24.47 -8.37
N ASN A 113 -11.19 24.90 -7.95
CA ASN A 113 -12.06 25.77 -8.75
C ASN A 113 -11.87 27.27 -8.43
N HIS A 114 -10.92 27.62 -7.56
CA HIS A 114 -10.64 29.00 -7.14
C HIS A 114 -11.83 29.71 -6.49
N PHE A 115 -12.67 28.99 -5.74
CA PHE A 115 -13.77 29.57 -4.97
C PHE A 115 -13.28 30.11 -3.63
N ILE A 116 -12.62 31.27 -3.67
CA ILE A 116 -11.89 31.86 -2.52
C ILE A 116 -12.76 31.98 -1.26
N GLU A 117 -13.97 32.54 -1.37
CA GLU A 117 -14.84 32.72 -0.18
C GLU A 117 -15.28 31.38 0.43
N LEU A 118 -15.46 30.34 -0.40
CA LEU A 118 -15.82 29.00 0.07
C LEU A 118 -14.61 28.29 0.69
N GLU A 119 -13.43 28.46 0.10
CA GLU A 119 -12.17 27.96 0.65
C GLU A 119 -11.90 28.59 2.02
N GLU A 120 -12.00 29.92 2.14
CA GLU A 120 -11.86 30.64 3.43
C GLU A 120 -12.86 30.17 4.48
N TYR A 121 -14.09 29.85 4.08
CA TYR A 121 -15.08 29.26 4.98
C TYR A 121 -14.65 27.87 5.46
N PHE A 122 -14.19 27.00 4.56
CA PHE A 122 -13.71 25.68 4.94
C PHE A 122 -12.43 25.76 5.80
N GLU A 123 -11.53 26.70 5.55
CA GLU A 123 -10.38 27.00 6.42
C GLU A 123 -10.83 27.34 7.84
N GLN A 124 -11.89 28.15 8.00
CA GLN A 124 -12.44 28.50 9.31
C GLN A 124 -13.06 27.30 10.02
N VAL A 125 -13.77 26.44 9.29
CA VAL A 125 -14.41 25.23 9.84
C VAL A 125 -13.35 24.21 10.28
N VAL A 126 -12.32 24.00 9.47
CA VAL A 126 -11.24 23.03 9.74
C VAL A 126 -10.25 23.59 10.76
N GLY A 127 -10.09 24.91 10.82
CA GLY A 127 -9.12 25.60 11.66
C GLY A 127 -7.70 25.66 11.06
N HIS A 128 -7.52 25.17 9.83
CA HIS A 128 -6.23 25.07 9.14
C HIS A 128 -6.39 25.37 7.66
N LYS A 129 -5.31 25.88 7.05
CA LYS A 129 -5.26 26.08 5.59
C LYS A 129 -5.10 24.75 4.89
N LEU A 130 -5.52 24.68 3.63
CA LEU A 130 -5.33 23.48 2.83
C LEU A 130 -3.83 23.10 2.67
N SER A 131 -2.93 24.10 2.64
CA SER A 131 -1.47 23.89 2.61
C SER A 131 -0.91 23.15 3.83
N ASP A 132 -1.64 23.18 4.95
CA ASP A 132 -1.25 22.58 6.22
C ASP A 132 -1.80 21.15 6.36
N MET A 133 -2.39 20.61 5.29
CA MET A 133 -3.04 19.30 5.27
C MET A 133 -2.20 18.26 4.51
N TYR A 134 -2.38 16.98 4.85
CA TYR A 134 -1.81 15.83 4.15
C TYR A 134 -2.90 14.80 3.82
N HIS A 135 -2.64 13.97 2.81
CA HIS A 135 -3.49 12.85 2.43
C HIS A 135 -3.02 11.53 3.03
N ASN A 136 -3.97 10.71 3.47
CA ASN A 136 -3.72 9.30 3.69
C ASN A 136 -3.99 8.50 2.41
N PRO A 137 -3.28 7.38 2.18
CA PRO A 137 -2.17 6.86 2.98
C PRO A 137 -0.88 7.68 2.80
N ILE A 138 -0.14 7.93 3.89
CA ILE A 138 1.18 8.60 3.84
C ILE A 138 2.25 7.79 3.10
N ARG A 139 2.03 6.48 2.91
CA ARG A 139 2.85 5.65 2.02
C ARG A 139 1.97 4.74 1.19
N THR A 140 2.02 4.93 -0.12
CA THR A 140 1.22 4.18 -1.09
C THR A 140 1.98 2.97 -1.66
N GLY A 141 1.23 1.94 -2.08
CA GLY A 141 1.79 0.65 -2.45
C GLY A 141 2.09 -0.27 -1.25
N MET A 142 2.85 -1.34 -1.49
CA MET A 142 3.13 -2.37 -0.49
C MET A 142 4.00 -1.87 0.69
N TYR A 143 3.35 -1.29 1.69
CA TYR A 143 3.88 -0.88 3.00
C TYR A 143 2.97 -1.37 4.15
N PRO A 144 2.83 -2.69 4.32
CA PRO A 144 2.01 -3.26 5.39
C PRO A 144 2.68 -3.22 6.76
N ASP A 145 1.87 -3.42 7.79
CA ASP A 145 2.27 -3.72 9.17
C ASP A 145 3.33 -2.72 9.70
N PRO A 146 3.03 -1.39 9.68
CA PRO A 146 4.01 -0.38 10.04
C PRO A 146 4.31 -0.39 11.54
N SER A 147 5.58 -0.48 11.90
CA SER A 147 6.06 -0.17 13.25
C SER A 147 6.98 1.04 13.22
N ILE A 148 6.76 1.98 14.13
CA ILE A 148 7.49 3.24 14.23
C ILE A 148 8.24 3.39 15.56
N VAL A 149 9.36 4.11 15.54
CA VAL A 149 10.06 4.61 16.74
C VAL A 149 10.54 6.04 16.49
N ARG A 150 10.50 6.89 17.53
CA ARG A 150 11.13 8.23 17.52
C ARG A 150 12.45 8.18 18.28
N VAL A 151 13.50 8.79 17.72
CA VAL A 151 14.80 9.02 18.37
C VAL A 151 15.14 10.49 18.23
N GLY A 152 14.97 11.27 19.30
CA GLY A 152 15.12 12.72 19.21
C GLY A 152 14.04 13.33 18.31
N GLU A 153 14.44 13.96 17.22
CA GLU A 153 13.54 14.58 16.23
C GLU A 153 13.34 13.71 14.97
N ASP A 154 13.99 12.54 14.94
CA ASP A 154 13.94 11.62 13.81
C ASP A 154 12.97 10.47 14.07
N TYR A 155 12.26 10.07 13.03
CA TYR A 155 11.28 9.00 13.06
C TYR A 155 11.69 7.89 12.10
N TYR A 156 11.69 6.65 12.59
CA TYR A 156 12.04 5.48 11.81
C TYR A 156 10.90 4.49 11.77
N MET A 157 10.61 3.98 10.58
CA MET A 157 9.52 3.03 10.34
C MET A 157 10.03 1.78 9.62
N VAL A 158 9.53 0.63 10.03
CA VAL A 158 9.74 -0.66 9.36
C VAL A 158 8.41 -1.25 8.90
N ASN A 159 8.45 -2.00 7.80
CA ASN A 159 7.28 -2.67 7.21
C ASN A 159 7.63 -4.12 6.86
N SER A 160 6.62 -4.99 6.75
CA SER A 160 6.83 -6.36 6.29
C SER A 160 7.36 -6.40 4.85
N SER A 161 8.32 -7.29 4.58
CA SER A 161 8.86 -7.50 3.22
C SER A 161 8.50 -8.86 2.64
N PHE A 162 7.97 -9.79 3.43
CA PHE A 162 7.65 -11.15 2.99
C PHE A 162 8.86 -11.82 2.32
N ILE A 163 8.70 -12.31 1.09
CA ILE A 163 9.75 -12.94 0.28
C ILE A 163 10.62 -11.93 -0.48
N PHE A 164 10.37 -10.63 -0.36
CA PHE A 164 11.14 -9.64 -1.09
C PHE A 164 12.47 -9.33 -0.39
N TYR A 165 13.49 -9.18 -1.22
CA TYR A 165 14.87 -8.88 -0.83
C TYR A 165 15.31 -7.53 -1.42
N PRO A 166 16.11 -6.70 -0.71
CA PRO A 166 16.53 -6.86 0.69
C PRO A 166 15.35 -6.82 1.67
N CYS A 167 15.51 -7.46 2.84
CA CYS A 167 14.37 -7.70 3.73
C CYS A 167 14.20 -6.61 4.80
N ILE A 168 12.92 -6.35 5.13
CA ILE A 168 12.45 -5.37 6.13
C ILE A 168 13.01 -3.96 5.83
N PRO A 169 12.35 -3.17 4.97
CA PRO A 169 12.77 -1.82 4.66
C PRO A 169 12.73 -0.95 5.92
N VAL A 170 13.77 -0.15 6.12
CA VAL A 170 13.85 0.88 7.16
C VAL A 170 13.71 2.24 6.50
N SER A 171 12.71 3.00 6.94
CA SER A 171 12.41 4.33 6.42
C SER A 171 12.61 5.41 7.45
N HIS A 172 12.91 6.63 7.00
CA HIS A 172 13.15 7.80 7.83
C HIS A 172 12.21 8.95 7.45
N SER A 173 11.79 9.71 8.45
CA SER A 173 11.04 10.95 8.34
C SER A 173 11.42 11.90 9.47
N LYS A 174 11.15 13.20 9.27
CA LYS A 174 11.23 14.24 10.30
C LYS A 174 9.86 14.88 10.61
N ASP A 175 8.85 14.62 9.79
CA ASP A 175 7.53 15.25 9.88
C ASP A 175 6.37 14.25 9.93
N LEU A 176 6.67 12.94 9.98
CA LEU A 176 5.74 11.80 9.93
C LEU A 176 4.95 11.64 8.62
N VAL A 177 5.02 12.59 7.69
CA VAL A 177 4.24 12.59 6.45
C VAL A 177 5.12 12.16 5.28
N HIS A 178 6.32 12.72 5.17
CA HIS A 178 7.25 12.44 4.08
C HIS A 178 8.31 11.44 4.51
N TRP A 179 8.45 10.36 3.76
CA TRP A 179 9.33 9.25 4.11
C TRP A 179 10.26 8.84 2.96
N LYS A 180 11.49 8.44 3.31
CA LYS A 180 12.46 7.83 2.41
C LYS A 180 12.96 6.51 2.98
N ILE A 181 13.17 5.49 2.13
CA ILE A 181 13.85 4.25 2.53
C ILE A 181 15.35 4.55 2.64
N ILE A 182 15.91 4.36 3.83
CA ILE A 182 17.33 4.62 4.11
C ILE A 182 18.17 3.35 4.12
N GLY A 183 17.55 2.19 4.28
CA GLY A 183 18.24 0.90 4.34
C GLY A 183 17.30 -0.26 4.63
N TYR A 184 17.88 -1.39 5.03
CA TYR A 184 17.18 -2.65 5.22
C TYR A 184 17.75 -3.41 6.40
N ALA A 185 16.90 -4.13 7.13
CA ALA A 185 17.35 -4.88 8.29
C ALA A 185 18.18 -6.13 7.91
N ILE A 186 17.92 -6.73 6.74
CA ILE A 186 18.67 -7.92 6.29
C ILE A 186 19.08 -7.74 4.82
N THR A 187 20.37 -7.46 4.64
CA THR A 187 21.05 -7.23 3.36
C THR A 187 22.14 -8.26 3.06
N ASN A 188 22.34 -9.23 3.95
CA ASN A 188 23.23 -10.35 3.70
C ASN A 188 22.44 -11.50 3.05
N PRO A 189 22.80 -11.94 1.83
CA PRO A 189 22.07 -12.98 1.10
C PRO A 189 22.02 -14.32 1.86
N GLU A 190 23.06 -14.64 2.63
CA GLU A 190 23.12 -15.89 3.42
C GLU A 190 22.19 -15.88 4.64
N TRP A 191 21.81 -14.70 5.13
CA TRP A 191 20.97 -14.57 6.32
C TRP A 191 19.49 -14.40 5.99
N ALA A 192 19.17 -14.03 4.75
CA ALA A 192 17.81 -13.72 4.32
C ALA A 192 16.86 -14.92 4.41
N GLY A 193 17.32 -16.14 4.16
CA GLY A 193 16.53 -17.37 4.40
C GLY A 193 15.20 -17.46 3.63
N ILE A 194 15.02 -16.74 2.52
CA ILE A 194 13.74 -16.64 1.78
C ILE A 194 13.70 -17.43 0.46
N ASN A 195 14.81 -18.03 0.04
CA ASN A 195 14.98 -18.60 -1.30
C ASN A 195 14.05 -19.78 -1.64
N GLU A 196 13.58 -20.51 -0.64
CA GLU A 196 12.72 -21.68 -0.80
C GLU A 196 11.27 -21.40 -0.37
N LEU A 197 10.93 -20.15 -0.07
CA LEU A 197 9.63 -19.78 0.51
C LEU A 197 8.61 -19.43 -0.56
N GLU A 198 7.36 -19.83 -0.37
CA GLU A 198 6.21 -19.47 -1.21
C GLU A 198 5.85 -17.98 -1.09
N GLY A 199 5.12 -17.45 -2.08
CA GLY A 199 4.50 -16.13 -2.02
C GLY A 199 3.82 -15.83 -0.67
N GLY A 200 4.03 -14.61 -0.17
CA GLY A 200 3.53 -14.12 1.11
C GLY A 200 4.02 -14.84 2.38
N ARG A 201 5.05 -15.67 2.28
CA ARG A 201 5.87 -16.14 3.44
C ARG A 201 7.05 -15.19 3.67
N GLY A 202 8.07 -15.59 4.42
CA GLY A 202 9.24 -14.75 4.73
C GLY A 202 9.00 -13.84 5.93
N TYR A 203 9.40 -12.57 5.86
CA TYR A 203 9.33 -11.66 7.01
C TYR A 203 7.98 -10.94 7.09
N TRP A 204 7.12 -11.38 8.02
CA TRP A 204 5.86 -10.70 8.37
C TRP A 204 6.09 -9.55 9.36
N ALA A 205 5.02 -9.04 9.97
CA ALA A 205 4.97 -7.83 10.79
C ALA A 205 6.25 -7.63 11.63
N PRO A 206 7.04 -6.59 11.33
CA PRO A 206 8.20 -6.24 12.12
C PRO A 206 7.84 -5.23 13.23
N ASP A 207 8.70 -5.17 14.23
CA ASP A 207 8.72 -4.11 15.23
C ASP A 207 10.11 -3.50 15.30
N ILE A 208 10.18 -2.17 15.44
CA ILE A 208 11.41 -1.42 15.68
C ILE A 208 11.33 -0.74 17.05
N SER A 209 12.41 -0.85 17.82
CA SER A 209 12.59 -0.15 19.09
C SER A 209 14.00 0.43 19.19
N TYR A 210 14.16 1.46 20.01
CA TYR A 210 15.45 2.08 20.29
C TYR A 210 15.73 2.06 21.79
N TYR A 211 16.88 1.50 22.18
CA TYR A 211 17.23 1.36 23.58
C TYR A 211 18.75 1.39 23.77
N LYS A 212 19.22 2.21 24.72
CA LYS A 212 20.64 2.37 25.07
C LYS A 212 21.55 2.55 23.84
N GLY A 213 21.19 3.45 22.94
CA GLY A 213 22.04 3.77 21.78
C GLY A 213 21.87 2.87 20.55
N LYS A 214 21.01 1.84 20.61
CA LYS A 214 20.85 0.85 19.54
C LYS A 214 19.41 0.69 19.08
N PHE A 215 19.25 0.48 17.78
CA PHE A 215 18.04 0.01 17.14
C PHE A 215 17.95 -1.51 17.25
N TYR A 216 16.77 -2.00 17.58
CA TYR A 216 16.43 -3.42 17.57
C TYR A 216 15.23 -3.59 16.65
N ILE A 217 15.37 -4.47 15.67
CA ILE A 217 14.27 -4.88 14.79
C ILE A 217 13.97 -6.35 15.08
N THR A 218 12.70 -6.65 15.32
CA THR A 218 12.20 -8.02 15.37
C THR A 218 11.18 -8.25 14.27
N ALA A 219 11.02 -9.49 13.82
CA ALA A 219 9.99 -9.86 12.86
C ALA A 219 9.65 -11.36 12.97
N THR A 220 8.46 -11.73 12.52
CA THR A 220 8.17 -13.15 12.30
C THR A 220 8.89 -13.62 11.04
N TYR A 221 9.73 -14.64 11.17
CA TYR A 221 10.23 -15.43 10.06
C TYR A 221 9.25 -16.58 9.79
N ARG A 222 8.42 -16.41 8.77
CA ARG A 222 7.38 -17.35 8.34
C ARG A 222 7.92 -18.31 7.29
N LEU A 223 7.98 -19.59 7.64
CA LEU A 223 8.36 -20.69 6.74
C LEU A 223 7.18 -21.19 5.90
N ASN A 224 7.40 -22.16 5.02
CA ASN A 224 6.32 -22.86 4.32
C ASN A 224 5.53 -23.78 5.26
N ASP A 225 4.32 -24.18 4.82
CA ASP A 225 3.42 -25.06 5.59
C ASP A 225 3.73 -26.56 5.42
N THR A 226 4.99 -26.88 5.18
CA THR A 226 5.46 -28.24 4.89
C THR A 226 6.13 -28.93 6.08
N GLY A 227 6.49 -28.18 7.12
CA GLY A 227 7.19 -28.69 8.30
C GLY A 227 6.39 -28.56 9.61
N ASN A 228 6.93 -29.14 10.69
CA ASN A 228 6.34 -29.02 12.04
C ASN A 228 6.53 -27.62 12.65
N VAL A 229 7.55 -26.89 12.20
CA VAL A 229 7.82 -25.50 12.58
C VAL A 229 7.58 -24.63 11.37
N TYR A 230 6.67 -23.69 11.50
CA TYR A 230 6.23 -22.82 10.41
C TYR A 230 6.46 -21.34 10.72
N ARG A 231 6.79 -21.00 11.97
CA ARG A 231 7.01 -19.63 12.44
C ARG A 231 8.13 -19.61 13.47
N LYS A 232 9.02 -18.64 13.34
CA LYS A 232 10.04 -18.28 14.32
C LYS A 232 10.10 -16.76 14.43
N GLN A 233 10.72 -16.25 15.47
CA GLN A 233 10.98 -14.82 15.60
C GLN A 233 12.46 -14.57 15.38
N ILE A 234 12.78 -13.45 14.77
CA ILE A 234 14.16 -13.00 14.61
C ILE A 234 14.36 -11.68 15.32
N VAL A 235 15.55 -11.44 15.84
CA VAL A 235 15.99 -10.12 16.32
C VAL A 235 17.30 -9.77 15.65
N VAL A 236 17.38 -8.54 15.13
CA VAL A 236 18.61 -7.92 14.64
C VAL A 236 18.81 -6.58 15.34
N SER A 237 20.06 -6.13 15.44
CA SER A 237 20.37 -4.84 16.07
C SER A 237 21.47 -4.08 15.35
N SER A 238 21.45 -2.75 15.47
CA SER A 238 22.42 -1.83 14.88
C SER A 238 22.53 -0.55 15.72
N GLU A 239 23.68 0.12 15.66
CA GLU A 239 23.85 1.49 16.20
C GLU A 239 23.34 2.55 15.22
N HIS A 240 23.18 2.19 13.95
CA HIS A 240 22.72 3.04 12.86
C HIS A 240 21.37 2.55 12.32
N PRO A 241 20.38 3.43 12.07
CA PRO A 241 19.07 3.02 11.60
C PRO A 241 19.08 2.41 10.19
N GLU A 242 19.98 2.85 9.31
CA GLU A 242 20.20 2.30 7.97
C GLU A 242 20.88 0.92 7.97
N GLY A 243 21.48 0.52 9.10
CA GLY A 243 22.31 -0.67 9.24
C GLY A 243 23.81 -0.38 9.05
N PRO A 244 24.64 -1.42 8.81
CA PRO A 244 24.27 -2.82 8.73
C PRO A 244 23.84 -3.37 10.09
N TYR A 245 22.79 -4.19 10.09
CA TYR A 245 22.33 -4.88 11.28
C TYR A 245 23.10 -6.19 11.53
N SER A 246 23.08 -6.65 12.78
CA SER A 246 23.65 -7.93 13.19
C SER A 246 23.01 -9.12 12.46
N LYS A 247 23.71 -10.26 12.40
CA LYS A 247 23.10 -11.53 12.01
C LYS A 247 21.83 -11.80 12.82
N PRO A 248 20.72 -12.26 12.21
CA PRO A 248 19.48 -12.58 12.92
C PRO A 248 19.69 -13.58 14.06
N ALA A 249 19.37 -13.16 15.28
CA ALA A 249 19.19 -14.06 16.41
C ALA A 249 17.81 -14.70 16.32
N VAL A 250 17.73 -16.03 16.38
CA VAL A 250 16.48 -16.76 16.21
C VAL A 250 15.90 -17.14 17.57
N ILE A 251 14.65 -16.73 17.82
CA ILE A 251 13.85 -17.13 18.97
C ILE A 251 12.82 -18.16 18.50
N ASP A 252 12.93 -19.38 19.02
CA ASP A 252 12.09 -20.53 18.64
C ASP A 252 10.82 -20.61 19.51
N GLU A 253 10.04 -19.52 19.51
CA GLU A 253 8.72 -19.43 20.14
C GLU A 253 7.67 -19.27 19.05
N ASP A 254 6.67 -20.17 19.07
CA ASP A 254 5.60 -20.17 18.07
C ASP A 254 4.65 -19.00 18.32
N GLY A 255 4.26 -18.31 17.26
CA GLY A 255 3.50 -17.07 17.28
C GLY A 255 3.85 -16.20 16.08
N ILE A 256 3.15 -15.08 15.93
CA ILE A 256 3.47 -14.03 14.97
C ILE A 256 3.46 -12.66 15.66
N ASP A 257 3.89 -11.66 14.90
CA ASP A 257 3.88 -10.24 15.22
C ASP A 257 4.67 -9.93 16.50
N PRO A 258 5.97 -10.25 16.53
CA PRO A 258 6.79 -9.94 17.67
C PRO A 258 6.93 -8.43 17.86
N SER A 259 6.84 -7.96 19.09
CA SER A 259 7.18 -6.58 19.46
C SER A 259 8.08 -6.56 20.68
N ILE A 260 9.07 -5.66 20.71
CA ILE A 260 9.99 -5.52 21.82
C ILE A 260 9.55 -4.35 22.72
N PHE A 261 9.31 -4.67 23.99
CA PHE A 261 9.07 -3.68 25.03
C PHE A 261 10.27 -3.60 25.98
N ASN A 262 10.81 -2.39 26.13
CA ASN A 262 11.88 -2.10 27.10
C ASN A 262 11.24 -1.35 28.27
N ASP A 263 11.24 -1.94 29.46
CA ASP A 263 10.67 -1.31 30.65
C ASP A 263 11.72 -0.45 31.37
N GLU A 264 11.22 0.45 32.23
CA GLU A 264 12.03 1.38 33.02
C GLU A 264 12.88 0.69 34.08
N ASP A 265 12.56 -0.56 34.44
CA ASP A 265 13.37 -1.39 35.34
C ASP A 265 14.62 -1.98 34.65
N GLY A 266 14.79 -1.72 33.36
CA GLY A 266 15.90 -2.19 32.54
C GLY A 266 15.70 -3.57 31.94
N ARG A 267 14.57 -4.23 32.19
CA ARG A 267 14.22 -5.53 31.61
C ARG A 267 13.59 -5.35 30.24
N ARG A 268 13.70 -6.39 29.43
CA ARG A 268 13.22 -6.41 28.06
C ARG A 268 12.31 -7.60 27.84
N TYR A 269 11.23 -7.35 27.12
CA TYR A 269 10.22 -8.36 26.83
C TYR A 269 9.91 -8.40 25.34
N MET A 270 9.53 -9.58 24.86
CA MET A 270 8.92 -9.76 23.55
C MET A 270 7.45 -10.12 23.73
N LEU A 271 6.58 -9.46 22.96
CA LEU A 271 5.18 -9.82 22.82
C LEU A 271 4.97 -10.70 21.58
N LEU A 272 3.93 -11.55 21.57
CA LEU A 272 3.49 -12.36 20.42
C LEU A 272 1.98 -12.54 20.41
N ASN A 273 1.41 -12.84 19.23
CA ASN A 273 -0.01 -13.11 19.05
C ASN A 273 -0.54 -14.40 19.76
N ARG A 274 -1.83 -14.70 19.50
CA ARG A 274 -2.73 -15.62 20.24
C ARG A 274 -3.26 -14.96 21.52
N GLY A 275 -3.84 -13.77 21.33
CA GLY A 275 -3.83 -12.70 22.33
C GLY A 275 -2.46 -12.05 22.39
N ALA A 276 -2.24 -11.18 23.36
CA ALA A 276 -0.92 -10.69 23.70
C ALA A 276 -0.26 -11.66 24.70
N ARG A 277 0.63 -12.51 24.21
CA ARG A 277 1.56 -13.27 25.07
C ARG A 277 2.84 -12.47 25.24
N ILE A 278 3.50 -12.63 26.39
CA ILE A 278 4.75 -11.96 26.72
C ILE A 278 5.77 -12.94 27.30
N PHE A 279 7.04 -12.75 26.98
CA PHE A 279 8.16 -13.39 27.66
C PHE A 279 9.35 -12.43 27.77
N GLU A 280 10.24 -12.70 28.71
CA GLU A 280 11.45 -11.93 28.92
C GLU A 280 12.57 -12.37 27.96
N LEU A 281 13.30 -11.39 27.46
CA LEU A 281 14.52 -11.55 26.68
C LEU A 281 15.75 -11.29 27.56
N ASN A 282 16.89 -11.85 27.19
CA ASN A 282 18.17 -11.39 27.74
C ASN A 282 18.48 -9.94 27.35
N GLU A 283 19.47 -9.34 28.00
CA GLU A 283 19.85 -7.92 27.80
C GLU A 283 20.07 -7.55 26.33
N ASP A 284 20.70 -8.43 25.55
CA ASP A 284 21.00 -8.20 24.14
C ASP A 284 19.84 -8.51 23.17
N ALA A 285 18.66 -8.91 23.68
CA ALA A 285 17.51 -9.38 22.89
C ALA A 285 17.76 -10.60 21.98
N THR A 286 18.79 -11.40 22.24
CA THR A 286 19.17 -12.53 21.39
C THR A 286 18.59 -13.87 21.84
N LYS A 287 18.01 -13.95 23.05
CA LYS A 287 17.50 -15.19 23.65
C LYS A 287 16.28 -14.94 24.52
N GLN A 288 15.31 -15.85 24.44
CA GLN A 288 14.21 -15.99 25.40
C GLN A 288 14.75 -16.57 26.72
N ILE A 289 14.41 -15.94 27.84
CA ILE A 289 14.86 -16.35 29.19
C ILE A 289 13.70 -16.65 30.16
N SER A 290 12.45 -16.44 29.73
CA SER A 290 11.26 -16.89 30.46
C SER A 290 10.29 -17.63 29.53
N LYS A 291 9.34 -18.36 30.12
CA LYS A 291 8.20 -18.90 29.35
C LYS A 291 7.29 -17.78 28.87
N ALA A 292 6.64 -17.99 27.73
CA ALA A 292 5.57 -17.12 27.25
C ALA A 292 4.30 -17.29 28.11
N GLU A 293 3.71 -16.17 28.52
CA GLU A 293 2.50 -16.09 29.34
C GLU A 293 1.49 -15.13 28.70
N LEU A 294 0.20 -15.42 28.78
CA LEU A 294 -0.85 -14.56 28.23
C LEU A 294 -1.10 -13.36 29.16
N LEU A 295 -1.03 -12.14 28.62
CA LEU A 295 -1.43 -10.90 29.31
C LEU A 295 -2.93 -10.64 29.15
N TYR A 296 -3.39 -10.65 27.90
CA TYR A 296 -4.76 -10.35 27.53
C TYR A 296 -5.06 -11.04 26.20
N TYR A 297 -6.28 -11.53 26.02
CA TYR A 297 -6.61 -12.28 24.80
C TYR A 297 -7.06 -11.39 23.64
N GLY A 298 -7.42 -10.13 23.88
CA GLY A 298 -8.07 -9.27 22.90
C GLY A 298 -9.53 -8.98 23.27
N ASP A 299 -10.01 -7.81 22.88
CA ASP A 299 -11.34 -7.30 23.20
C ASP A 299 -12.39 -7.91 22.25
N ASN A 300 -12.09 -7.90 20.94
CA ASN A 300 -12.93 -8.51 19.91
C ASN A 300 -12.79 -10.04 19.83
N LYS A 301 -11.63 -10.59 20.25
CA LYS A 301 -11.33 -12.03 20.36
C LYS A 301 -11.27 -12.77 19.01
N ARG A 302 -11.35 -12.04 17.90
CA ARG A 302 -11.21 -12.57 16.54
C ARG A 302 -9.85 -12.15 16.00
N ALA A 303 -8.98 -13.12 15.75
CA ALA A 303 -7.61 -12.89 15.25
C ALA A 303 -6.85 -11.76 15.99
N PRO A 304 -6.74 -11.82 17.33
CA PRO A 304 -5.90 -10.90 18.09
C PRO A 304 -4.41 -11.13 17.79
N GLU A 305 -3.77 -10.08 17.28
CA GLU A 305 -2.40 -10.06 16.77
C GLU A 305 -1.78 -8.65 16.88
N GLY A 306 -0.58 -8.43 16.34
CA GLY A 306 0.12 -7.13 16.40
C GLY A 306 0.23 -6.48 17.81
N PRO A 307 0.61 -7.20 18.89
CA PRO A 307 0.62 -6.62 20.22
C PRO A 307 1.76 -5.62 20.43
N HIS A 308 1.45 -4.41 20.90
CA HIS A 308 2.43 -3.39 21.29
C HIS A 308 2.16 -2.87 22.71
N LEU A 309 3.20 -2.76 23.53
CA LEU A 309 3.10 -2.13 24.86
C LEU A 309 3.64 -0.70 24.84
N LEU A 310 2.90 0.19 25.50
CA LEU A 310 3.30 1.56 25.81
C LEU A 310 3.10 1.82 27.30
N LYS A 311 4.15 2.25 28.00
CA LYS A 311 4.04 2.72 29.38
C LYS A 311 3.82 4.23 29.40
N LYS A 312 2.73 4.69 30.01
CA LYS A 312 2.38 6.12 30.12
C LYS A 312 1.54 6.38 31.36
N ASP A 313 1.86 7.42 32.14
CA ASP A 313 1.11 7.85 33.33
C ASP A 313 0.84 6.73 34.34
N GLY A 314 1.81 5.85 34.53
CA GLY A 314 1.75 4.68 35.41
C GLY A 314 0.82 3.57 34.92
N TRP A 315 0.47 3.55 33.63
CA TRP A 315 -0.29 2.48 32.98
C TRP A 315 0.56 1.80 31.91
N TYR A 316 0.38 0.50 31.75
CA TYR A 316 0.80 -0.27 30.60
C TYR A 316 -0.39 -0.37 29.64
N TYR A 317 -0.37 0.38 28.55
CA TYR A 317 -1.33 0.26 27.45
C TYR A 317 -0.87 -0.84 26.50
N LEU A 318 -1.74 -1.80 26.26
CA LEU A 318 -1.56 -2.88 25.30
C LEU A 318 -2.45 -2.61 24.10
N PHE A 319 -1.83 -2.30 22.97
CA PHE A 319 -2.47 -2.16 21.67
C PHE A 319 -2.45 -3.50 20.96
N GLU A 320 -3.55 -3.89 20.33
CA GLU A 320 -3.67 -5.11 19.51
C GLU A 320 -4.38 -4.79 18.19
N ALA A 321 -4.02 -5.53 17.16
CA ALA A 321 -4.81 -5.65 15.94
C ALA A 321 -5.84 -6.78 16.11
N GLU A 322 -7.07 -6.57 15.68
CA GLU A 322 -8.12 -7.58 15.75
C GLU A 322 -9.00 -7.60 14.48
N GLY A 323 -9.83 -8.63 14.34
CA GLY A 323 -10.77 -8.81 13.23
C GLY A 323 -10.15 -9.44 11.97
N GLY A 324 -8.82 -9.61 11.97
CA GLY A 324 -8.02 -10.02 10.81
C GLY A 324 -7.85 -8.88 9.80
N THR A 325 -6.80 -8.95 8.97
CA THR A 325 -6.37 -7.88 8.05
C THR A 325 -7.32 -7.58 6.87
N GLY A 326 -8.56 -8.09 6.89
CA GLY A 326 -9.61 -7.85 5.89
C GLY A 326 -10.58 -6.72 6.28
N PRO A 327 -11.85 -6.72 5.83
CA PRO A 327 -12.85 -5.70 6.20
C PRO A 327 -13.15 -5.61 7.71
N GLY A 328 -12.83 -6.66 8.46
CA GLY A 328 -13.00 -6.74 9.91
C GLY A 328 -11.95 -5.96 10.72
N HIS A 329 -10.85 -5.55 10.08
CA HIS A 329 -9.64 -5.07 10.73
C HIS A 329 -9.90 -3.84 11.61
N ARG A 330 -9.20 -3.79 12.74
CA ARG A 330 -9.31 -2.72 13.74
C ARG A 330 -8.09 -2.69 14.65
N ILE A 331 -7.96 -1.60 15.40
CA ILE A 331 -7.06 -1.48 16.55
C ILE A 331 -7.90 -1.42 17.83
N THR A 332 -7.54 -2.24 18.81
CA THR A 332 -8.09 -2.17 20.16
C THR A 332 -6.97 -1.87 21.16
N VAL A 333 -7.34 -1.30 22.30
CA VAL A 333 -6.41 -1.05 23.39
C VAL A 333 -7.02 -1.52 24.71
N SER A 334 -6.15 -2.05 25.57
CA SER A 334 -6.44 -2.36 26.96
C SER A 334 -5.34 -1.79 27.85
N ARG A 335 -5.53 -1.69 29.16
CA ARG A 335 -4.46 -1.22 30.06
C ARG A 335 -4.45 -1.92 31.40
N SER A 336 -3.28 -1.95 32.05
CA SER A 336 -3.13 -2.39 33.44
C SER A 336 -2.11 -1.52 34.18
N ARG A 337 -2.22 -1.44 35.52
CA ARG A 337 -1.22 -0.77 36.37
C ARG A 337 0.04 -1.62 36.56
N GLU A 338 -0.07 -2.93 36.35
CA GLU A 338 1.02 -3.89 36.48
C GLU A 338 1.23 -4.58 35.14
N LEU A 339 2.48 -4.79 34.72
CA LEU A 339 2.82 -5.40 33.42
C LEU A 339 2.15 -6.77 33.21
N LYS A 340 2.06 -7.58 34.28
CA LYS A 340 1.40 -8.90 34.28
C LYS A 340 0.07 -8.88 35.07
N GLY A 341 -0.54 -7.70 35.18
CA GLY A 341 -1.81 -7.52 35.89
C GLY A 341 -3.02 -7.91 35.04
N VAL A 342 -4.20 -7.60 35.55
CA VAL A 342 -5.46 -7.71 34.78
C VAL A 342 -5.58 -6.49 33.87
N TYR A 343 -5.72 -6.74 32.57
CA TYR A 343 -5.92 -5.68 31.57
C TYR A 343 -7.42 -5.37 31.43
N GLU A 344 -7.78 -4.11 31.65
CA GLU A 344 -9.13 -3.59 31.36
C GLU A 344 -9.19 -3.11 29.90
N PRO A 345 -10.24 -3.47 29.11
CA PRO A 345 -10.39 -2.97 27.76
C PRO A 345 -10.82 -1.49 27.76
N CYS A 346 -10.38 -0.75 26.75
CA CYS A 346 -10.84 0.60 26.51
C CYS A 346 -12.35 0.62 26.22
N PRO A 347 -13.14 1.48 26.90
CA PRO A 347 -14.58 1.60 26.65
C PRO A 347 -14.92 2.15 25.26
N TYR A 348 -13.92 2.71 24.55
CA TYR A 348 -14.04 3.26 23.20
C TYR A 348 -13.56 2.29 22.12
N ASN A 349 -13.27 1.02 22.46
CA ASN A 349 -12.84 0.05 21.47
C ASN A 349 -13.93 -0.23 20.41
N PRO A 350 -13.54 -0.45 19.13
CA PRO A 350 -12.19 -0.25 18.61
C PRO A 350 -11.83 1.23 18.48
N ILE A 351 -10.59 1.57 18.83
CA ILE A 351 -10.09 2.95 18.78
C ILE A 351 -9.77 3.42 17.36
N MET A 352 -9.63 2.49 16.40
CA MET A 352 -9.49 2.74 14.96
C MET A 352 -10.11 1.59 14.18
N ARG A 353 -11.00 1.91 13.24
CA ARG A 353 -11.61 1.01 12.26
C ARG A 353 -12.30 1.82 11.17
N GLN A 354 -12.34 1.29 9.95
CA GLN A 354 -13.28 1.77 8.93
C GLN A 354 -14.67 1.13 9.15
N ASN A 355 -15.68 1.95 9.43
CA ASN A 355 -17.04 1.50 9.71
C ASN A 355 -17.94 1.49 8.47
N ASN A 356 -17.66 2.35 7.49
CA ASN A 356 -18.41 2.41 6.25
C ASN A 356 -17.74 1.49 5.20
N PRO A 357 -18.40 0.42 4.73
CA PRO A 357 -17.82 -0.51 3.75
C PRO A 357 -17.60 0.10 2.36
N ASP A 358 -18.26 1.23 2.07
CA ASP A 358 -18.22 1.92 0.77
C ASP A 358 -17.06 2.94 0.67
N GLU A 359 -16.41 3.26 1.79
CA GLU A 359 -15.20 4.09 1.78
C GLU A 359 -14.04 3.39 1.07
N ILE A 360 -13.18 4.17 0.43
CA ILE A 360 -12.03 3.61 -0.30
C ILE A 360 -10.95 3.10 0.65
N ILE A 361 -10.63 3.85 1.70
CA ILE A 361 -9.64 3.45 2.70
C ILE A 361 -10.30 2.44 3.64
N GLN A 362 -9.86 1.19 3.52
CA GLN A 362 -10.38 0.02 4.22
C GLN A 362 -9.24 -0.68 4.98
N ARG A 363 -9.57 -1.79 5.65
CA ARG A 363 -8.59 -2.67 6.31
C ARG A 363 -7.73 -1.95 7.36
N CYS A 364 -8.25 -0.89 7.99
CA CYS A 364 -7.52 -0.08 8.96
C CYS A 364 -7.26 -0.83 10.26
N GLY A 365 -6.00 -1.10 10.58
CA GLY A 365 -5.61 -1.83 11.79
C GLY A 365 -4.09 -1.98 11.91
N HIS A 366 -3.63 -2.83 12.82
CA HIS A 366 -2.21 -3.17 12.99
C HIS A 366 -1.32 -1.92 13.05
N GLY A 367 -1.57 -1.08 14.05
CA GLY A 367 -0.91 0.20 14.20
C GLY A 367 -0.13 0.33 15.49
N LYS A 368 0.85 1.24 15.48
CA LYS A 368 1.73 1.56 16.61
C LYS A 368 1.70 3.06 16.92
N PRO A 369 1.48 3.45 18.19
CA PRO A 369 1.45 4.86 18.57
C PRO A 369 2.86 5.45 18.65
N VAL A 370 2.98 6.74 18.31
CA VAL A 370 4.19 7.54 18.49
C VAL A 370 3.83 8.91 19.06
N GLN A 371 4.68 9.43 19.95
CA GLN A 371 4.59 10.80 20.43
C GLN A 371 5.67 11.65 19.75
N THR A 372 5.30 12.81 19.22
CA THR A 372 6.25 13.78 18.65
C THR A 372 7.06 14.48 19.74
N GLN A 373 8.14 15.17 19.35
CA GLN A 373 8.90 16.01 20.27
C GLN A 373 8.07 17.18 20.84
N ASN A 374 6.98 17.56 20.16
CA ASN A 374 6.05 18.61 20.60
C ASN A 374 4.88 18.05 21.44
N GLY A 375 4.90 16.75 21.75
CA GLY A 375 3.91 16.12 22.64
C GLY A 375 2.63 15.66 21.95
N GLN A 376 2.45 15.91 20.65
CA GLN A 376 1.34 15.38 19.86
C GLN A 376 1.48 13.86 19.71
N TRP A 377 0.36 13.15 19.72
CA TRP A 377 0.35 11.70 19.53
C TRP A 377 -0.27 11.34 18.18
N TYR A 378 0.30 10.34 17.53
CA TYR A 378 -0.19 9.80 16.27
C TYR A 378 -0.21 8.28 16.30
N MET A 379 -1.15 7.70 15.57
CA MET A 379 -1.19 6.29 15.24
C MET A 379 -0.72 6.12 13.81
N VAL A 380 0.34 5.36 13.60
CA VAL A 380 0.70 4.84 12.28
C VAL A 380 0.05 3.47 12.15
N TYR A 381 -0.67 3.20 11.06
CA TYR A 381 -1.42 1.95 10.90
C TYR A 381 -1.50 1.54 9.43
N LEU A 382 -1.76 0.25 9.17
CA LEU A 382 -1.95 -0.21 7.80
C LEU A 382 -3.38 0.05 7.34
N CYS A 383 -3.56 0.27 6.04
CA CYS A 383 -4.85 0.30 5.37
C CYS A 383 -4.74 -0.34 3.97
N GLY A 384 -5.83 -0.36 3.22
CA GLY A 384 -5.82 -0.67 1.79
C GLY A 384 -6.88 0.14 1.06
N ARG A 385 -6.54 0.64 -0.14
CA ARG A 385 -7.49 1.36 -0.99
C ARG A 385 -8.16 0.40 -1.98
N LYS A 386 -9.48 0.21 -1.82
CA LYS A 386 -10.27 -0.66 -2.70
C LYS A 386 -10.65 0.03 -4.01
N ILE A 387 -10.64 -0.71 -5.10
CA ILE A 387 -11.10 -0.28 -6.42
C ILE A 387 -11.96 -1.38 -7.07
N GLY A 388 -12.83 -0.99 -8.00
CA GLY A 388 -13.72 -1.92 -8.70
C GLY A 388 -14.57 -2.75 -7.73
N ASP A 389 -14.61 -4.06 -7.92
CA ASP A 389 -15.40 -5.00 -7.10
C ASP A 389 -14.77 -5.31 -5.72
N GLY A 390 -13.95 -4.41 -5.19
CA GLY A 390 -13.35 -4.52 -3.86
C GLY A 390 -11.90 -5.01 -3.82
N TYR A 391 -11.14 -4.81 -4.90
CA TYR A 391 -9.74 -5.22 -5.02
C TYR A 391 -8.78 -4.16 -4.48
N SER A 392 -7.73 -4.57 -3.75
CA SER A 392 -6.68 -3.68 -3.26
C SER A 392 -5.37 -3.91 -4.04
N ILE A 393 -5.31 -3.49 -5.31
CA ILE A 393 -4.18 -3.83 -6.21
C ILE A 393 -2.82 -3.28 -5.74
N LEU A 394 -2.81 -2.19 -4.99
CA LEU A 394 -1.60 -1.62 -4.41
C LEU A 394 -1.10 -2.41 -3.19
N GLY A 395 -1.86 -3.42 -2.76
CA GLY A 395 -1.60 -4.16 -1.52
C GLY A 395 -2.08 -3.39 -0.30
N ARG A 396 -1.38 -3.61 0.81
CA ARG A 396 -1.60 -2.88 2.07
C ARG A 396 -0.61 -1.73 2.19
N GLU A 397 -1.14 -0.56 2.46
CA GLU A 397 -0.50 0.75 2.51
C GLU A 397 -0.35 1.23 3.96
N THR A 398 0.38 2.32 4.20
CA THR A 398 0.52 2.91 5.55
C THR A 398 -0.18 4.27 5.64
N ALA A 399 -1.01 4.45 6.66
CA ALA A 399 -1.73 5.67 7.00
C ALA A 399 -1.31 6.20 8.39
N LEU A 400 -1.67 7.46 8.66
CA LEU A 400 -1.36 8.22 9.86
C LEU A 400 -2.58 9.01 10.30
N ASP A 401 -2.95 8.94 11.58
CA ASP A 401 -3.97 9.82 12.16
C ASP A 401 -3.65 10.20 13.61
N PRO A 402 -4.11 11.39 14.07
CA PRO A 402 -3.83 11.86 15.42
C PRO A 402 -4.52 10.98 16.48
N ILE A 403 -3.86 10.82 17.62
CA ILE A 403 -4.42 10.23 18.83
C ILE A 403 -4.80 11.35 19.79
N THR A 404 -6.07 11.37 20.19
CA THR A 404 -6.55 12.19 21.30
C THR A 404 -6.58 11.33 22.57
N TRP A 405 -6.00 11.82 23.66
CA TRP A 405 -6.16 11.21 24.97
C TRP A 405 -7.39 11.79 25.66
N THR A 406 -8.37 10.95 25.99
CA THR A 406 -9.59 11.34 26.71
C THR A 406 -9.28 11.77 28.14
N ALA A 407 -10.21 12.47 28.78
CA ALA A 407 -10.05 12.94 30.16
C ALA A 407 -9.85 11.80 31.18
N ASP A 408 -10.37 10.61 30.90
CA ASP A 408 -10.19 9.37 31.69
C ASP A 408 -8.97 8.53 31.25
N GLY A 409 -8.13 9.08 30.37
CA GLY A 409 -6.82 8.57 30.02
C GLY A 409 -6.82 7.45 28.98
N TRP A 410 -7.78 7.42 28.06
CA TRP A 410 -7.80 6.46 26.95
C TRP A 410 -7.39 7.12 25.63
N PRO A 411 -6.62 6.44 24.76
CA PRO A 411 -6.34 6.94 23.43
C PRO A 411 -7.52 6.62 22.50
N ILE A 412 -7.92 7.58 21.68
CA ILE A 412 -8.82 7.39 20.53
C ILE A 412 -8.15 7.95 19.29
N VAL A 413 -8.27 7.26 18.15
CA VAL A 413 -7.63 7.70 16.90
C VAL A 413 -8.65 8.47 16.07
N ASN A 414 -8.24 9.63 15.54
CA ASN A 414 -9.07 10.51 14.70
C ASN A 414 -10.48 10.75 15.25
N ASN A 415 -10.60 10.90 16.58
CA ASN A 415 -11.89 11.05 17.27
C ASN A 415 -12.93 9.96 16.93
N LEU A 416 -12.48 8.74 16.62
CA LEU A 416 -13.31 7.59 16.21
C LEU A 416 -14.02 7.75 14.84
N ASN A 417 -13.61 8.72 14.03
CA ASN A 417 -14.17 8.95 12.69
C ASN A 417 -13.66 7.94 11.64
N GLY A 418 -12.81 6.98 12.03
CA GLY A 418 -12.12 6.09 11.10
C GLY A 418 -10.91 6.77 10.44
N PRO A 419 -10.37 6.21 9.36
CA PRO A 419 -9.25 6.81 8.65
C PRO A 419 -9.66 8.14 8.01
N SER A 420 -8.79 9.15 8.10
CA SER A 420 -8.99 10.39 7.36
C SER A 420 -8.65 10.21 5.87
N ALA A 421 -9.35 10.92 4.98
CA ALA A 421 -8.86 11.13 3.61
C ALA A 421 -7.82 12.26 3.63
N LEU A 422 -8.20 13.40 4.20
CA LEU A 422 -7.38 14.60 4.39
C LEU A 422 -7.27 14.92 5.88
N GLN A 423 -6.07 15.25 6.37
CA GLN A 423 -5.79 15.50 7.79
C GLN A 423 -4.76 16.62 7.99
N VAL A 424 -4.80 17.28 9.14
CA VAL A 424 -3.85 18.34 9.52
C VAL A 424 -2.45 17.75 9.76
N LYS A 425 -1.42 18.30 9.12
CA LYS A 425 -0.02 17.92 9.33
C LYS A 425 0.36 18.03 10.80
N PRO A 426 1.26 17.15 11.30
CA PRO A 426 1.91 17.38 12.58
C PRO A 426 2.55 18.76 12.66
N ASP A 427 2.58 19.33 13.86
CA ASP A 427 3.22 20.62 14.12
C ASP A 427 4.74 20.42 14.13
N LEU A 428 5.30 20.14 12.95
CA LEU A 428 6.68 19.80 12.67
C LEU A 428 7.10 20.49 11.38
N PRO A 429 8.38 20.92 11.25
CA PRO A 429 8.89 21.44 9.99
C PRO A 429 8.81 20.40 8.86
N GLU A 430 8.18 20.78 7.75
CA GLU A 430 8.05 19.92 6.58
C GLU A 430 9.44 19.53 6.02
N THR A 431 9.62 18.24 5.75
CA THR A 431 10.87 17.68 5.22
C THR A 431 10.56 16.73 4.07
N ILE A 432 10.42 17.28 2.87
CA ILE A 432 10.17 16.53 1.65
C ILE A 432 11.48 15.88 1.15
N TRP A 433 11.39 14.62 0.75
CA TRP A 433 12.49 13.89 0.12
C TRP A 433 12.34 13.90 -1.39
N GLU A 434 13.48 13.94 -2.12
CA GLU A 434 13.46 13.77 -3.57
C GLU A 434 12.96 12.37 -3.94
N ALA A 435 12.06 12.30 -4.92
CA ALA A 435 11.50 11.04 -5.39
C ALA A 435 12.48 10.34 -6.34
N GLU A 436 12.86 9.11 -6.02
CA GLU A 436 13.71 8.25 -6.86
C GLU A 436 12.82 7.47 -7.87
N ALA A 437 11.97 8.18 -8.61
CA ALA A 437 10.96 7.57 -9.48
C ALA A 437 11.51 7.07 -10.83
N ASP A 438 12.54 7.72 -11.35
CA ASP A 438 13.22 7.31 -12.59
C ASP A 438 14.64 6.82 -12.24
N ASP A 439 15.10 5.77 -12.91
CA ASP A 439 16.43 5.20 -12.71
C ASP A 439 17.11 4.98 -14.06
N ASP A 440 18.22 5.69 -14.27
CA ASP A 440 19.08 5.62 -15.45
C ASP A 440 20.30 4.71 -15.24
N PHE A 441 20.38 4.03 -14.09
CA PHE A 441 21.43 3.09 -13.72
C PHE A 441 22.86 3.66 -13.84
N ASN A 442 23.00 4.98 -13.70
CA ASN A 442 24.30 5.66 -13.70
C ASN A 442 25.04 5.54 -12.36
N GLU A 443 24.31 5.25 -11.29
CA GLU A 443 24.87 5.11 -9.96
C GLU A 443 25.63 3.80 -9.77
N SER A 444 26.57 3.79 -8.81
CA SER A 444 27.39 2.59 -8.51
C SER A 444 26.63 1.44 -7.84
N SER A 445 25.39 1.70 -7.40
CA SER A 445 24.51 0.75 -6.72
C SER A 445 23.06 1.05 -7.07
N LEU A 446 22.21 0.02 -7.07
CA LEU A 446 20.77 0.20 -7.24
C LEU A 446 20.21 1.09 -6.13
N SER A 447 19.23 1.93 -6.48
CA SER A 447 18.46 2.68 -5.49
C SER A 447 17.76 1.76 -4.49
N ASN A 448 17.47 2.29 -3.30
CA ASN A 448 16.77 1.55 -2.25
C ASN A 448 15.33 1.19 -2.63
N GLU A 449 14.80 1.64 -3.77
CA GLU A 449 13.45 1.32 -4.23
C GLU A 449 13.37 -0.03 -4.96
N TRP A 450 14.51 -0.60 -5.38
CA TRP A 450 14.57 -1.86 -6.11
C TRP A 450 14.56 -3.08 -5.20
N TRP A 451 13.64 -3.99 -5.49
CA TRP A 451 13.44 -5.26 -4.79
C TRP A 451 13.65 -6.44 -5.72
N PHE A 452 13.89 -7.60 -5.11
CA PHE A 452 13.94 -8.88 -5.77
C PHE A 452 12.92 -9.83 -5.18
N SER A 453 12.28 -10.64 -6.03
CA SER A 453 11.53 -11.81 -5.56
C SER A 453 12.54 -12.86 -5.11
N ARG A 454 12.84 -12.89 -3.81
CA ARG A 454 13.93 -13.66 -3.17
C ARG A 454 15.33 -13.12 -3.52
N VAL A 455 16.37 -13.74 -2.97
CA VAL A 455 17.75 -13.26 -3.11
C VAL A 455 18.22 -13.45 -4.57
N PRO A 456 18.74 -12.42 -5.25
CA PRO A 456 19.33 -12.58 -6.58
C PRO A 456 20.61 -13.41 -6.51
N GLU A 457 21.02 -13.98 -7.63
CA GLU A 457 22.33 -14.64 -7.73
C GLU A 457 23.46 -13.60 -7.56
N MET A 458 24.62 -14.04 -7.06
CA MET A 458 25.75 -13.14 -6.78
C MET A 458 26.21 -12.36 -8.03
N ASP A 459 26.12 -12.97 -9.20
CA ASP A 459 26.42 -12.36 -10.50
C ASP A 459 25.14 -12.04 -11.31
N GLY A 460 23.98 -12.09 -10.66
CA GLY A 460 22.66 -12.00 -11.28
C GLY A 460 22.28 -10.60 -11.73
N ILE A 461 22.85 -9.58 -11.10
CA ILE A 461 22.62 -8.17 -11.40
C ILE A 461 23.96 -7.45 -11.47
N LYS A 462 24.20 -6.71 -12.56
CA LYS A 462 25.41 -5.91 -12.74
C LYS A 462 25.03 -4.52 -13.24
N LEU A 463 25.62 -3.48 -12.64
CA LEU A 463 25.55 -2.11 -13.14
C LEU A 463 26.85 -1.83 -13.88
N ALA A 464 26.77 -1.50 -15.16
CA ALA A 464 27.92 -1.16 -15.98
C ALA A 464 27.49 -0.34 -17.20
N ASP A 465 28.33 0.60 -17.62
CA ASP A 465 28.11 1.39 -18.84
C ASP A 465 26.71 2.04 -18.92
N SER A 466 26.21 2.55 -17.78
CA SER A 466 24.85 3.14 -17.68
C SER A 466 23.71 2.16 -18.00
N HIS A 467 23.92 0.87 -17.75
CA HIS A 467 22.89 -0.16 -17.89
C HIS A 467 22.82 -1.02 -16.63
N VAL A 468 21.63 -1.55 -16.36
CA VAL A 468 21.46 -2.73 -15.51
C VAL A 468 21.40 -3.99 -16.38
N TYR A 469 22.29 -4.92 -16.10
CA TYR A 469 22.32 -6.24 -16.71
C TYR A 469 21.64 -7.24 -15.78
N VAL A 470 20.57 -7.85 -16.26
CA VAL A 470 19.79 -8.87 -15.55
C VAL A 470 20.09 -10.23 -16.15
N LYS A 471 20.73 -11.11 -15.36
CA LYS A 471 21.02 -12.48 -15.77
C LYS A 471 19.73 -13.27 -15.90
N GLY A 472 19.58 -13.97 -17.02
CA GLY A 472 18.45 -14.86 -17.26
C GLY A 472 18.39 -15.97 -16.22
N SER A 473 17.25 -16.08 -15.54
CA SER A 473 17.00 -17.16 -14.60
C SER A 473 16.79 -18.49 -15.34
N GLU A 474 17.35 -19.59 -14.81
CA GLU A 474 17.08 -20.97 -15.28
C GLU A 474 15.58 -21.31 -15.13
N TYR A 475 14.96 -20.83 -14.05
CA TYR A 475 13.56 -21.09 -13.73
C TYR A 475 12.68 -19.88 -14.08
N ASP A 476 11.52 -20.15 -14.65
CA ASP A 476 10.56 -19.10 -15.00
C ASP A 476 9.88 -18.52 -13.74
N LEU A 477 9.18 -17.39 -13.90
CA LEU A 477 8.54 -16.60 -12.85
C LEU A 477 7.51 -17.38 -12.02
N ASP A 478 7.01 -18.52 -12.52
CA ASP A 478 6.08 -19.41 -11.80
C ASP A 478 6.75 -20.40 -10.83
N SER A 479 8.05 -20.25 -10.64
CA SER A 479 8.83 -21.09 -9.73
C SER A 479 9.42 -20.27 -8.58
N MET A 480 9.39 -20.83 -7.37
CA MET A 480 10.13 -20.28 -6.22
C MET A 480 11.65 -20.26 -6.45
N LYS A 481 12.15 -21.06 -7.40
CA LYS A 481 13.56 -21.07 -7.80
C LYS A 481 13.94 -19.97 -8.77
N SER A 482 12.98 -19.19 -9.27
CA SER A 482 13.28 -18.05 -10.14
C SER A 482 14.17 -17.03 -9.42
N ARG A 483 15.13 -16.44 -10.13
CA ARG A 483 16.08 -15.46 -9.59
C ARG A 483 16.13 -14.21 -10.46
N ASN A 484 16.78 -13.17 -9.93
CA ASN A 484 17.15 -11.96 -10.69
C ASN A 484 15.94 -11.16 -11.23
N ILE A 485 14.78 -11.26 -10.60
CA ILE A 485 13.58 -10.50 -10.96
C ILE A 485 13.66 -9.14 -10.27
N LEU A 486 13.95 -8.07 -11.01
CA LEU A 486 14.17 -6.73 -10.48
C LEU A 486 12.87 -5.93 -10.50
N LEU A 487 12.32 -5.58 -9.33
CA LEU A 487 10.95 -5.10 -9.15
C LEU A 487 10.87 -3.80 -8.36
N ARG A 488 9.86 -2.99 -8.65
CA ARG A 488 9.41 -1.85 -7.84
C ARG A 488 7.95 -2.01 -7.46
N ARG A 489 7.58 -1.41 -6.34
CA ARG A 489 6.18 -1.38 -5.89
C ARG A 489 5.33 -0.57 -6.85
N GLN A 490 4.13 -1.07 -7.16
CA GLN A 490 3.09 -0.24 -7.74
C GLN A 490 2.54 0.69 -6.63
N LYS A 491 2.79 2.00 -6.75
CA LYS A 491 2.38 3.00 -5.74
C LYS A 491 1.10 3.76 -6.11
N HIS A 492 0.74 3.79 -7.39
CA HIS A 492 -0.41 4.56 -7.89
C HIS A 492 -1.35 3.69 -8.73
N PHE A 493 -2.62 4.10 -8.79
CA PHE A 493 -3.61 3.47 -9.67
C PHE A 493 -3.46 3.90 -11.13
N ARG A 494 -2.87 5.07 -11.39
CA ARG A 494 -2.65 5.60 -12.73
C ARG A 494 -1.19 6.00 -12.87
N PHE A 495 -0.47 5.35 -13.79
CA PHE A 495 0.92 5.63 -14.06
C PHE A 495 1.35 5.01 -15.39
N ASP A 496 2.48 5.45 -15.92
CA ASP A 496 3.20 4.78 -17.00
C ASP A 496 4.50 4.19 -16.45
N ALA A 497 4.77 2.93 -16.78
CA ALA A 497 6.08 2.32 -16.58
C ALA A 497 6.73 2.11 -17.95
N ILE A 498 7.99 2.54 -18.09
CA ILE A 498 8.73 2.47 -19.35
C ILE A 498 10.11 1.91 -19.07
N CYS A 499 10.55 0.91 -19.84
CA CYS A 499 11.96 0.53 -19.86
C CYS A 499 12.54 0.61 -21.27
N CYS A 500 13.80 1.03 -21.37
CA CYS A 500 14.60 0.90 -22.59
C CYS A 500 15.47 -0.34 -22.46
N MET A 501 15.28 -1.31 -23.35
CA MET A 501 16.05 -2.55 -23.38
C MET A 501 16.91 -2.56 -24.63
N LYS A 502 18.20 -2.88 -24.48
CA LYS A 502 19.05 -3.20 -25.63
C LYS A 502 18.45 -4.39 -26.35
N MET A 503 18.39 -4.34 -27.68
CA MET A 503 17.82 -5.42 -28.47
C MET A 503 18.51 -6.74 -28.11
N PRO A 504 17.76 -7.74 -27.60
CA PRO A 504 18.38 -8.92 -27.02
C PRO A 504 18.74 -9.93 -28.11
N GLU A 505 19.86 -10.63 -27.91
CA GLU A 505 20.19 -11.83 -28.66
C GLU A 505 19.72 -13.03 -27.85
N LEU A 506 18.61 -13.63 -28.27
CA LEU A 506 17.94 -14.72 -27.53
C LEU A 506 18.03 -16.04 -28.29
N TYR A 507 18.29 -17.12 -27.56
CA TYR A 507 18.17 -18.48 -28.05
C TYR A 507 16.75 -19.02 -27.88
N PRO A 508 16.35 -20.08 -28.61
CA PRO A 508 14.98 -20.57 -28.59
C PRO A 508 14.44 -20.82 -27.17
N GLY A 509 13.25 -20.30 -26.88
CA GLY A 509 12.58 -20.42 -25.57
C GLY A 509 12.96 -19.35 -24.54
N GLN A 510 14.03 -18.57 -24.77
CA GLN A 510 14.43 -17.47 -23.89
C GLN A 510 13.50 -16.27 -24.03
N ASN A 511 13.40 -15.47 -22.97
CA ASN A 511 12.65 -14.21 -22.99
C ASN A 511 13.16 -13.19 -21.97
N CYS A 512 12.99 -11.91 -22.28
CA CYS A 512 13.30 -10.82 -21.36
C CYS A 512 12.46 -9.57 -21.66
N GLY A 513 12.20 -8.77 -20.63
CA GLY A 513 11.41 -7.56 -20.74
C GLY A 513 10.83 -7.12 -19.41
N MET A 514 9.60 -6.59 -19.44
CA MET A 514 8.89 -6.12 -18.26
C MET A 514 7.95 -7.17 -17.69
N THR A 515 7.70 -7.11 -16.38
CA THR A 515 6.65 -7.89 -15.72
C THR A 515 5.83 -7.05 -14.77
N CYS A 516 4.51 -7.27 -14.76
CA CYS A 516 3.64 -6.90 -13.63
C CYS A 516 3.53 -8.15 -12.75
N TYR A 517 4.05 -8.11 -11.53
CA TYR A 517 4.28 -9.29 -10.71
C TYR A 517 3.58 -9.16 -9.37
N TYR A 518 2.92 -10.21 -8.89
CA TYR A 518 2.45 -10.29 -7.50
C TYR A 518 3.24 -11.36 -6.74
N ASP A 519 3.21 -12.59 -7.23
CA ASP A 519 3.99 -13.74 -6.75
C ASP A 519 4.15 -14.76 -7.88
N GLU A 520 4.73 -15.93 -7.60
CA GLU A 520 4.89 -17.01 -8.59
C GLU A 520 3.57 -17.60 -9.12
N ASN A 521 2.43 -17.17 -8.59
CA ASN A 521 1.13 -17.71 -8.99
C ASN A 521 0.39 -16.75 -9.92
N THR A 522 0.63 -15.45 -9.82
CA THR A 522 0.00 -14.46 -10.70
C THR A 522 0.96 -13.36 -11.14
N TYR A 523 1.11 -13.23 -12.46
CA TYR A 523 1.95 -12.21 -13.09
C TYR A 523 1.58 -12.01 -14.56
N ILE A 524 2.08 -10.93 -15.15
CA ILE A 524 2.03 -10.64 -16.57
C ILE A 524 3.45 -10.48 -17.06
N LYS A 525 3.78 -11.09 -18.19
CA LYS A 525 5.01 -10.84 -18.94
C LYS A 525 4.69 -9.96 -20.14
N PHE A 526 5.42 -8.86 -20.30
CA PHE A 526 5.47 -8.08 -21.53
C PHE A 526 6.91 -8.05 -22.01
N ALA A 527 7.24 -8.96 -22.92
CA ALA A 527 8.64 -9.33 -23.17
C ALA A 527 8.87 -9.75 -24.62
N VAL A 528 10.13 -9.68 -25.03
CA VAL A 528 10.61 -10.29 -26.28
C VAL A 528 10.87 -11.77 -26.00
N PHE A 529 10.28 -12.65 -26.81
CA PHE A 529 10.38 -14.10 -26.74
C PHE A 529 11.04 -14.62 -28.00
N ALA A 530 12.02 -15.52 -27.86
CA ALA A 530 12.52 -16.31 -28.98
C ALA A 530 11.62 -17.53 -29.22
N THR A 531 11.15 -17.72 -30.45
CA THR A 531 10.38 -18.92 -30.83
C THR A 531 11.24 -20.18 -30.72
N LEU A 532 10.59 -21.35 -30.71
CA LEU A 532 11.25 -22.66 -30.68
C LEU A 532 11.66 -23.16 -32.09
N ASP A 533 11.68 -22.28 -33.08
CA ASP A 533 12.07 -22.60 -34.46
C ASP A 533 13.60 -22.80 -34.57
N GLU A 534 14.08 -23.50 -35.61
CA GLU A 534 15.53 -23.67 -35.86
C GLU A 534 16.26 -22.32 -36.03
N GLU A 535 15.61 -21.36 -36.67
CA GLU A 535 16.00 -19.96 -36.67
C GLU A 535 14.97 -19.17 -35.83
N PRO A 536 15.27 -18.83 -34.57
CA PRO A 536 14.30 -18.23 -33.67
C PRO A 536 13.87 -16.86 -34.17
N ARG A 537 12.56 -16.66 -34.29
CA ARG A 537 11.98 -15.34 -34.49
C ARG A 537 11.82 -14.67 -33.13
N LEU A 538 12.09 -13.38 -33.07
CA LEU A 538 11.83 -12.59 -31.88
C LEU A 538 10.40 -12.03 -31.93
N MET A 539 9.59 -12.40 -30.93
CA MET A 539 8.20 -12.02 -30.82
C MET A 539 7.98 -11.21 -29.55
N LEU A 540 7.42 -10.00 -29.65
CA LEU A 540 6.99 -9.23 -28.49
C LEU A 540 5.58 -9.69 -28.10
N ASN A 541 5.48 -10.48 -27.03
CA ASN A 541 4.23 -11.07 -26.56
C ASN A 541 3.81 -10.54 -25.19
N ILE A 542 2.53 -10.73 -24.89
CA ILE A 542 1.96 -10.53 -23.56
C ILE A 542 1.45 -11.88 -23.07
N VAL A 543 1.91 -12.32 -21.90
CA VAL A 543 1.53 -13.60 -21.30
C VAL A 543 1.03 -13.36 -19.88
N GLU A 544 -0.21 -13.78 -19.59
CA GLU A 544 -0.79 -13.77 -18.25
C GLU A 544 -0.64 -15.14 -17.60
N LYS A 545 -0.21 -15.17 -16.34
CA LYS A 545 -0.26 -16.34 -15.47
C LYS A 545 -1.32 -16.09 -14.41
N ILE A 546 -2.32 -16.97 -14.34
CA ILE A 546 -3.41 -16.91 -13.35
C ILE A 546 -3.55 -18.30 -12.71
N GLY A 547 -2.71 -18.56 -11.70
CA GLY A 547 -2.63 -19.88 -11.09
C GLY A 547 -2.12 -20.93 -12.09
N GLU A 548 -2.97 -21.87 -12.46
CA GLU A 548 -2.63 -22.91 -13.44
C GLU A 548 -2.84 -22.43 -14.87
N GLU A 549 -3.64 -21.39 -15.09
CA GLU A 549 -3.95 -20.86 -16.42
C GLU A 549 -2.80 -20.00 -16.96
N VAL A 550 -2.49 -20.19 -18.25
CA VAL A 550 -1.53 -19.37 -19.00
C VAL A 550 -2.22 -18.86 -20.26
N ILE A 551 -2.36 -17.55 -20.37
CA ILE A 551 -3.01 -16.88 -21.50
C ILE A 551 -1.94 -16.14 -22.28
N THR A 552 -1.72 -16.53 -23.54
CA THR A 552 -0.80 -15.82 -24.45
C THR A 552 -1.62 -15.03 -25.46
N HIS A 553 -1.39 -13.71 -25.50
CA HIS A 553 -2.03 -12.83 -26.46
C HIS A 553 -1.25 -12.79 -27.77
N GLU A 554 -1.94 -12.44 -28.86
CA GLU A 554 -1.29 -12.22 -30.14
C GLU A 554 -0.24 -11.10 -30.01
N GLY A 555 1.01 -11.46 -30.24
CA GLY A 555 2.12 -10.53 -30.24
C GLY A 555 2.53 -10.10 -31.64
N ILE A 556 3.65 -9.39 -31.73
CA ILE A 556 4.20 -8.91 -32.98
C ILE A 556 5.62 -9.43 -33.20
N MET A 557 6.03 -9.55 -34.46
CA MET A 557 7.42 -9.80 -34.79
C MET A 557 8.25 -8.54 -34.51
N VAL A 558 9.36 -8.70 -33.79
CA VAL A 558 10.30 -7.63 -33.46
C VAL A 558 11.21 -7.37 -34.66
N ASP A 559 11.44 -6.10 -34.97
CA ASP A 559 12.47 -5.66 -35.92
C ASP A 559 13.80 -5.51 -35.17
N ASN A 560 14.54 -6.61 -35.13
CA ASN A 560 15.81 -6.72 -34.43
C ASN A 560 16.98 -6.01 -35.14
N SER A 561 16.74 -5.29 -36.24
CA SER A 561 17.73 -4.39 -36.84
C SER A 561 17.94 -3.10 -36.01
N ASN A 562 16.99 -2.78 -35.12
CA ASN A 562 17.10 -1.66 -34.20
C ASN A 562 17.96 -2.04 -32.99
N PRO A 563 18.84 -1.14 -32.50
CA PRO A 563 19.71 -1.42 -31.36
C PRO A 563 18.97 -1.49 -30.01
N TYR A 564 17.79 -0.88 -29.92
CA TYR A 564 16.99 -0.79 -28.69
C TYR A 564 15.51 -1.01 -28.99
N ILE A 565 14.79 -1.48 -27.97
CA ILE A 565 13.33 -1.53 -27.92
C ILE A 565 12.85 -0.91 -26.61
N TYR A 566 11.87 -0.01 -26.73
CA TYR A 566 11.25 0.67 -25.60
C TYR A 566 9.93 -0.03 -25.31
N LEU A 567 9.75 -0.48 -24.08
CA LEU A 567 8.53 -1.16 -23.63
C LEU A 567 7.78 -0.22 -22.69
N LYS A 568 6.50 0.03 -22.96
CA LYS A 568 5.63 0.88 -22.14
C LYS A 568 4.40 0.11 -21.69
N CYS A 569 4.16 0.13 -20.39
CA CYS A 569 2.93 -0.32 -19.74
C CYS A 569 2.19 0.88 -19.17
N GLU A 570 1.08 1.28 -19.80
CA GLU A 570 0.19 2.30 -19.28
C GLU A 570 -0.85 1.65 -18.36
N THR A 571 -0.92 2.16 -17.13
CA THR A 571 -1.81 1.65 -16.09
C THR A 571 -2.93 2.65 -15.81
N ASN A 572 -4.17 2.15 -15.83
CA ASN A 572 -5.35 2.89 -15.39
C ASN A 572 -6.24 1.97 -14.55
N TYR A 573 -6.10 2.04 -13.22
CA TYR A 573 -6.74 1.14 -12.24
C TYR A 573 -6.42 -0.33 -12.55
N LEU A 574 -7.40 -1.12 -12.98
CA LEU A 574 -7.27 -2.54 -13.35
C LEU A 574 -6.94 -2.75 -14.84
N ARG A 575 -6.95 -1.69 -15.65
CA ARG A 575 -6.62 -1.77 -17.08
C ARG A 575 -5.11 -1.62 -17.29
N ARG A 576 -4.55 -2.40 -18.22
CA ARG A 576 -3.17 -2.25 -18.70
C ARG A 576 -3.17 -2.10 -20.22
N VAL A 577 -2.41 -1.15 -20.75
CA VAL A 577 -2.16 -1.01 -22.19
C VAL A 577 -0.66 -1.16 -22.43
N PHE A 578 -0.30 -2.12 -23.27
CA PHE A 578 1.08 -2.42 -23.59
C PHE A 578 1.40 -1.89 -24.98
N SER A 579 2.50 -1.15 -25.07
CA SER A 579 2.96 -0.55 -26.31
C SER A 579 4.48 -0.58 -26.37
N TYR A 580 5.03 -0.47 -27.57
CA TYR A 580 6.46 -0.45 -27.80
C TYR A 580 6.86 0.66 -28.77
N SER A 581 8.14 1.04 -28.73
CA SER A 581 8.75 1.94 -29.69
C SER A 581 10.18 1.48 -30.02
N TYR A 582 10.73 1.97 -31.13
CA TYR A 582 12.16 1.86 -31.45
C TYR A 582 12.89 3.21 -31.34
N ASN A 583 12.17 4.30 -31.00
CA ASN A 583 12.71 5.66 -30.95
C ASN A 583 12.20 6.49 -29.75
N GLU A 584 11.63 5.83 -28.74
CA GLU A 584 11.00 6.43 -27.53
C GLU A 584 9.81 7.37 -27.79
N LYS A 585 9.43 7.64 -29.04
CA LYS A 585 8.40 8.64 -29.38
C LYS A 585 7.16 8.00 -29.95
N ASP A 586 7.35 7.22 -31.02
CA ASP A 586 6.25 6.63 -31.78
C ASP A 586 5.86 5.28 -31.18
N TYR A 587 5.06 5.32 -30.11
CA TYR A 587 4.57 4.10 -29.46
C TYR A 587 3.45 3.43 -30.26
N LYS A 588 3.64 2.16 -30.56
CA LYS A 588 2.66 1.28 -31.22
C LYS A 588 2.06 0.34 -30.18
N LYS A 589 0.73 0.30 -30.10
CA LYS A 589 0.01 -0.61 -29.21
C LYS A 589 0.23 -2.06 -29.63
N VAL A 590 0.51 -2.93 -28.67
CA VAL A 590 0.54 -4.39 -28.82
C VAL A 590 -0.83 -4.96 -28.44
N ALA A 591 -1.21 -4.83 -27.16
CA ALA A 591 -2.53 -5.21 -26.68
C ALA A 591 -2.98 -4.35 -25.50
N ALA A 592 -4.22 -4.56 -25.07
CA ALA A 592 -4.73 -4.04 -23.82
C ALA A 592 -5.42 -5.16 -23.04
N LEU A 593 -5.19 -5.18 -21.74
CA LEU A 593 -5.88 -6.05 -20.79
C LEU A 593 -6.85 -5.19 -20.00
N ASP A 594 -8.14 -5.48 -20.09
CA ASP A 594 -9.17 -4.64 -19.49
C ASP A 594 -9.27 -4.82 -17.96
N ASN A 595 -8.84 -5.96 -17.43
CA ASN A 595 -8.93 -6.26 -16.01
C ASN A 595 -7.82 -7.21 -15.53
N VAL A 596 -6.92 -6.71 -14.68
CA VAL A 596 -5.83 -7.48 -14.05
C VAL A 596 -6.06 -7.73 -12.55
N TYR A 597 -7.31 -7.97 -12.14
CA TYR A 597 -7.70 -8.17 -10.74
C TYR A 597 -6.85 -9.19 -9.98
N TYR A 598 -6.32 -10.21 -10.66
CA TYR A 598 -5.48 -11.27 -10.07
C TYR A 598 -4.11 -10.79 -9.57
N LEU A 599 -3.70 -9.54 -9.83
CA LEU A 599 -2.48 -8.93 -9.30
C LEU A 599 -2.68 -8.28 -7.93
N CYS A 600 -3.56 -8.82 -7.09
CA CYS A 600 -3.80 -8.31 -5.74
C CYS A 600 -4.02 -9.42 -4.72
N ASP A 601 -4.20 -9.02 -3.46
CA ASP A 601 -4.46 -9.91 -2.32
C ASP A 601 -5.74 -10.73 -2.55
N GLU A 602 -6.82 -10.07 -2.98
CA GLU A 602 -8.16 -10.65 -3.10
C GLU A 602 -8.39 -11.36 -4.44
N GLY A 603 -7.54 -11.11 -5.43
CA GLY A 603 -7.77 -11.50 -6.83
C GLY A 603 -7.48 -12.95 -7.16
N TYR A 604 -6.82 -13.70 -6.27
CA TYR A 604 -6.56 -15.13 -6.45
C TYR A 604 -6.39 -15.81 -5.11
N ASN A 605 -7.01 -16.99 -4.91
CA ASN A 605 -6.96 -17.69 -3.63
C ASN A 605 -5.93 -18.84 -3.66
N LYS A 606 -4.69 -18.54 -3.29
CA LYS A 606 -3.62 -19.53 -3.11
C LYS A 606 -2.63 -19.07 -2.05
N GLY A 607 -2.28 -19.97 -1.13
CA GLY A 607 -1.28 -19.69 -0.10
C GLY A 607 -1.65 -18.51 0.80
N LYS A 608 -0.67 -17.64 1.09
CA LYS A 608 -0.85 -16.40 1.85
C LYS A 608 -0.50 -15.25 0.91
N ARG A 609 -1.41 -14.31 0.73
CA ARG A 609 -1.27 -13.20 -0.23
C ARG A 609 -1.46 -11.89 0.52
N PHE A 610 -0.34 -11.27 0.84
CA PHE A 610 -0.24 -10.17 1.81
C PHE A 610 0.64 -9.02 1.30
N THR A 611 1.01 -9.05 0.02
CA THR A 611 1.99 -8.17 -0.62
C THR A 611 1.28 -7.02 -1.34
N GLY A 612 1.39 -6.95 -2.66
CA GLY A 612 0.85 -5.91 -3.52
C GLY A 612 1.42 -6.05 -4.93
N ALA A 613 0.79 -5.41 -5.92
CA ALA A 613 1.31 -5.42 -7.28
C ALA A 613 2.70 -4.76 -7.34
N MET A 614 3.59 -5.41 -8.08
CA MET A 614 4.94 -4.93 -8.40
C MET A 614 5.05 -4.78 -9.92
N ILE A 615 5.99 -3.96 -10.37
CA ILE A 615 6.34 -3.83 -11.77
C ILE A 615 7.85 -3.70 -11.92
N GLY A 616 8.43 -4.31 -12.94
CA GLY A 616 9.86 -4.23 -13.15
C GLY A 616 10.33 -5.05 -14.33
N MET A 617 11.58 -5.51 -14.25
CA MET A 617 12.32 -6.10 -15.35
C MET A 617 12.80 -7.51 -14.97
N TYR A 618 12.86 -8.39 -15.95
CA TYR A 618 13.31 -9.77 -15.76
C TYR A 618 13.95 -10.33 -17.03
N ALA A 619 14.69 -11.42 -16.85
CA ALA A 619 15.18 -12.27 -17.94
C ALA A 619 15.00 -13.75 -17.56
N PHE A 620 14.69 -14.57 -18.56
CA PHE A 620 14.54 -16.02 -18.45
C PHE A 620 15.42 -16.69 -19.51
N ALA A 621 16.32 -17.56 -19.04
CA ALA A 621 17.26 -18.31 -19.88
C ALA A 621 16.81 -19.75 -20.13
N GLY A 622 16.14 -20.39 -19.15
CA GLY A 622 15.83 -21.82 -19.24
C GLY A 622 17.09 -22.69 -19.34
N THR A 623 16.95 -23.87 -19.96
CA THR A 623 18.04 -24.85 -20.16
C THR A 623 18.19 -25.27 -21.63
N TYR A 624 17.42 -24.65 -22.53
CA TYR A 624 17.40 -25.03 -23.94
C TYR A 624 18.48 -24.31 -24.76
N GLY A 625 18.93 -23.13 -24.31
CA GLY A 625 19.91 -22.33 -25.04
C GLY A 625 21.21 -23.09 -25.26
N SER A 626 21.72 -23.78 -24.23
CA SER A 626 22.93 -24.61 -24.34
C SER A 626 22.79 -25.85 -25.23
N GLN A 627 21.56 -26.29 -25.51
CA GLN A 627 21.27 -27.43 -26.39
C GLN A 627 21.15 -26.99 -27.87
N TYR A 628 20.96 -25.69 -28.11
CA TYR A 628 20.78 -25.13 -29.43
C TYR A 628 22.11 -25.05 -30.20
N THR A 629 22.07 -25.38 -31.48
CA THR A 629 23.16 -25.18 -32.44
C THR A 629 22.56 -24.63 -33.72
N ASP A 630 23.07 -23.50 -34.20
CA ASP A 630 22.56 -22.88 -35.43
C ASP A 630 23.09 -23.58 -36.69
N ALA A 631 22.62 -23.12 -37.87
CA ALA A 631 23.02 -23.66 -39.16
C ALA A 631 24.52 -23.51 -39.48
N GLU A 632 25.23 -22.61 -38.78
CA GLU A 632 26.68 -22.38 -38.91
C GLU A 632 27.50 -23.19 -37.90
N GLY A 633 26.84 -23.98 -37.04
CA GLY A 633 27.49 -24.80 -36.00
C GLY A 633 27.84 -24.03 -34.73
N ARG A 634 27.31 -22.82 -34.53
CA ARG A 634 27.51 -22.05 -33.29
C ARG A 634 26.52 -22.53 -32.23
N HIS A 635 27.04 -22.80 -31.04
CA HIS A 635 26.23 -23.24 -29.91
C HIS A 635 25.62 -22.06 -29.16
N GLY A 636 24.39 -22.24 -28.67
CA GLY A 636 23.77 -21.27 -27.78
C GLY A 636 24.27 -21.35 -26.34
N THR A 637 23.73 -20.47 -25.49
CA THR A 637 24.09 -20.42 -24.06
C THR A 637 22.86 -20.21 -23.17
N ASP A 638 22.91 -20.79 -21.98
CA ASP A 638 21.97 -20.50 -20.88
C ASP A 638 22.48 -19.35 -19.98
N GLU A 639 23.74 -18.93 -20.14
CA GLU A 639 24.29 -17.74 -19.48
C GLU A 639 24.04 -16.50 -20.35
N TYR A 640 22.87 -15.90 -20.17
CA TYR A 640 22.39 -14.71 -20.88
C TYR A 640 22.16 -13.53 -19.94
N TYR A 641 22.43 -12.31 -20.40
CA TYR A 641 22.13 -11.06 -19.67
C TYR A 641 21.31 -10.12 -20.55
N ALA A 642 20.13 -9.74 -20.08
CA ALA A 642 19.35 -8.66 -20.67
C ALA A 642 19.88 -7.32 -20.16
N ALA A 643 20.19 -6.39 -21.06
CA ALA A 643 20.68 -5.06 -20.70
C ALA A 643 19.55 -4.03 -20.81
N PHE A 644 19.31 -3.30 -19.73
CA PHE A 644 18.32 -2.22 -19.67
C PHE A 644 19.03 -0.90 -19.39
N ASP A 645 18.75 0.10 -20.22
CA ASP A 645 19.35 1.44 -20.17
C ASP A 645 18.69 2.31 -19.10
N TYR A 646 17.36 2.22 -18.95
CA TYR A 646 16.65 2.91 -17.87
C TYR A 646 15.31 2.24 -17.54
N PHE A 647 14.75 2.62 -16.39
CA PHE A 647 13.37 2.37 -16.00
C PHE A 647 12.71 3.64 -15.47
N LYS A 648 11.61 4.07 -16.09
CA LYS A 648 10.81 5.24 -15.67
C LYS A 648 9.49 4.79 -15.07
N TYR A 649 9.08 5.45 -13.98
CA TYR A 649 7.78 5.26 -13.33
C TYR A 649 7.12 6.63 -13.14
N ILE A 650 6.12 6.92 -13.96
CA ILE A 650 5.53 8.27 -14.09
C ILE A 650 4.08 8.23 -13.63
N GLU A 651 3.79 8.83 -12.48
CA GLU A 651 2.41 9.01 -11.97
C GLU A 651 1.57 9.91 -12.90
N LYS A 652 0.25 9.67 -12.98
CA LYS A 652 -0.68 10.35 -13.91
C LYS A 652 -1.91 10.97 -13.23
#